data_AF-A0AAV5APP2-F1
#
_entry.id   AF-A0AAV5APP2-F1
#
_cell.length_a   1.000
_cell.length_b   1.000
_cell.length_c   1.000
_cell.angle_alpha   90.00
_cell.angle_beta   90.00
_cell.angle_gamma   90.00
#
_symmetry.space_group_name_H-M   'P 1'
#
loop_
_entity.id
_entity.type
_entity.pdbx_description
1 polymer ?
#
loop_
_entity_poly.entity_id
_entity_poly.type
_entity_poly.pdbx_seq_one_letter_code
_entity_poly.pdbx_strand_id
1 'polypeptide(L)'
;MTSQLLDNSHEPQCDIRVTHQHQLVPSVSARFRKSPSKELLPHKSMVHLVVTFWFLVSQIFTAYGSPHTPERKSLNLLGPLFSNPALPPLPPLADALAGASRAGIDLQNIQADILLGMNKIAETFFFFNVQNPTLFVSRLKLFAPAITSISQALDTAAILPPTFVNIAFSASGLKSIGVTESIGDTFFNNGQFADSSALGDPSTDNWISAFKGTDVHGVILISGATQLELETELTLYKGIFGSSIKEMYTLQGQARPGDQQGHEHFGFMDGISQPAVANFTMNPLPGQITVPLGSILLGEPGDVNASIRPSWAKDGSLLVFRQLQQFVPEFNTFLLDNAIEGPGLSKQQGADLLGARMVGRWQSGAPVFLSPTKDDPQLGQDSTRNNNFNYEASGHNITSDQSLCPFAAHIRKSNPRADLTPIDTTHHFIRSAIPYGPEASYLYAIVTSSLENGFRFIQAKWENNPKFIFGKTDPTPGFDAINGQNAGQSRFITGLNPFNPSQNLTIPTQFVQPLGGEYFFSPSINVLKSGLLTWALKKLQIITRYLTLSFYRWPPLVQFAHFITSSSEMEIEKDVFTDNNVDEIVDADVIEAVKENIQPLQKGRRATALSAIFSTPHAQREVILTKKRVQFRLQVEQALNDEDDDEEESLDPLDVYSRFVAWTMESYPQGQSAESGLIELLEEATRVLIDRGNYKQDPRYMKLWDLYAGYVDKPQIIYAFMLKNEIATEIGQFYEKYAYILERSGLYKKADEIYRLGIARKVEPIIHLKNRYSEFQKRMLSAQPQASLQEPTQRPPQPILGQRKVLGETSRGKAVPTPVMTITERPRQPNARMQIFVDPTGEASVDAESSAWPEIGTRVARTKENRPEVHKMGDGPLKSRTSRNPSGSVPIAAPRATFVPFRDEDNMPPPVTTTSSISFSERTTEIPNTPKASFTPFRDEGLEATPVRVEAPSTAVPRIKQTGMTTEAEALRKDPFKNYDSKPDDEP
;
A
#
# COMPACT_ATOMS: atom_id res chain seq x y z
N MET A 1 -34.08 60.12 -15.82
CA MET A 1 -33.44 61.09 -16.74
C MET A 1 -32.57 62.05 -15.92
N THR A 2 -31.58 62.66 -16.56
CA THR A 2 -30.76 63.85 -16.19
C THR A 2 -31.40 64.84 -15.19
N SER A 3 -30.69 65.62 -14.35
CA SER A 3 -29.35 66.29 -14.39
C SER A 3 -28.94 66.67 -12.92
N GLN A 4 -27.70 66.85 -12.43
CA GLN A 4 -26.65 67.91 -12.67
C GLN A 4 -27.20 69.37 -12.68
N LEU A 5 -26.56 70.44 -12.13
CA LEU A 5 -25.20 70.69 -11.61
C LEU A 5 -25.15 72.00 -10.73
N LEU A 6 -23.93 72.47 -10.34
CA LEU A 6 -23.46 73.79 -9.81
C LEU A 6 -22.79 73.71 -8.39
N ASP A 7 -21.58 74.20 -8.08
CA ASP A 7 -20.81 75.48 -8.23
C ASP A 7 -20.91 76.41 -6.98
N ASN A 8 -19.89 77.16 -6.48
CA ASN A 8 -18.44 77.24 -6.78
C ASN A 8 -17.63 77.87 -5.57
N SER A 9 -16.33 78.14 -5.75
CA SER A 9 -15.27 78.55 -4.78
C SER A 9 -15.34 79.93 -4.08
N HIS A 10 -14.61 80.14 -2.96
CA HIS A 10 -13.68 81.28 -2.74
C HIS A 10 -12.77 81.22 -1.47
N GLU A 11 -11.77 82.11 -1.41
CA GLU A 11 -10.71 82.41 -0.40
C GLU A 11 -10.71 83.96 -0.14
N PRO A 12 -9.83 84.61 0.68
CA PRO A 12 -9.13 84.26 1.95
C PRO A 12 -9.16 85.42 3.02
N GLN A 13 -8.50 85.28 4.20
CA GLN A 13 -7.67 86.29 4.98
C GLN A 13 -7.60 86.09 6.53
N CYS A 14 -6.70 86.85 7.21
CA CYS A 14 -6.09 86.70 8.57
C CYS A 14 -6.97 87.22 9.76
N ASP A 15 -6.67 87.02 11.07
CA ASP A 15 -5.55 87.66 11.82
C ASP A 15 -5.33 87.26 13.33
N ILE A 16 -4.05 87.13 13.74
CA ILE A 16 -3.34 87.69 14.95
C ILE A 16 -3.64 87.32 16.46
N ARG A 17 -2.50 87.22 17.24
CA ARG A 17 -2.25 87.29 18.73
C ARG A 17 -2.50 86.04 19.64
N VAL A 18 -1.81 85.81 20.78
CA VAL A 18 -0.38 85.90 21.24
C VAL A 18 -0.29 85.56 22.75
N THR A 19 0.65 84.71 23.20
CA THR A 19 1.50 84.87 24.44
C THR A 19 2.53 83.73 24.60
N HIS A 20 3.61 83.98 25.37
CA HIS A 20 4.74 83.06 25.68
C HIS A 20 4.50 82.29 27.02
N GLN A 21 5.27 81.32 27.54
CA GLN A 21 6.62 80.73 27.29
C GLN A 21 6.63 79.28 27.90
N HIS A 22 7.62 78.36 27.91
CA HIS A 22 9.07 78.25 27.60
C HIS A 22 9.32 77.03 26.63
N GLN A 23 10.43 76.80 25.90
CA GLN A 23 11.89 76.78 26.18
C GLN A 23 12.38 75.55 27.00
N LEU A 24 13.40 74.74 26.62
CA LEU A 24 14.38 74.72 25.51
C LEU A 24 14.56 73.24 25.00
N VAL A 25 14.80 72.83 23.72
CA VAL A 25 15.64 73.29 22.58
C VAL A 25 17.07 72.71 22.60
N PRO A 26 17.71 72.27 21.47
CA PRO A 26 17.25 71.94 20.09
C PRO A 26 17.82 70.58 19.51
N SER A 27 17.47 70.04 18.33
CA SER A 27 17.72 70.42 16.89
C SER A 27 19.22 70.45 16.46
N VAL A 28 19.64 70.24 15.19
CA VAL A 28 19.14 70.78 13.91
C VAL A 28 19.14 69.76 12.74
N SER A 29 18.22 69.97 11.79
CA SER A 29 18.03 69.33 10.48
C SER A 29 19.15 69.53 9.43
N ALA A 30 19.11 68.72 8.36
CA ALA A 30 19.28 69.21 6.98
C ALA A 30 18.53 68.33 5.95
N ARG A 31 18.12 68.89 4.81
CA ARG A 31 17.54 68.19 3.64
C ARG A 31 18.50 68.30 2.46
N PHE A 32 18.50 67.36 1.49
CA PHE A 32 18.07 67.62 0.09
C PHE A 32 18.00 66.33 -0.75
N ARG A 33 17.85 66.45 -2.09
CA ARG A 33 17.35 65.41 -3.03
C ARG A 33 18.42 64.88 -4.02
N LYS A 34 18.08 63.73 -4.62
CA LYS A 34 18.51 63.13 -5.91
C LYS A 34 19.54 61.98 -5.87
N SER A 35 19.37 61.08 -6.83
CA SER A 35 20.16 59.89 -7.21
C SER A 35 21.12 60.24 -8.39
N PRO A 36 21.90 59.32 -9.01
CA PRO A 36 22.02 57.86 -8.80
C PRO A 36 23.46 57.27 -8.83
N SER A 37 23.54 55.92 -8.87
CA SER A 37 24.53 55.07 -9.59
C SER A 37 25.78 54.46 -8.90
N LYS A 38 26.02 53.19 -9.28
CA LYS A 38 27.28 52.40 -9.43
C LYS A 38 28.14 51.93 -8.21
N GLU A 39 28.16 50.60 -8.07
CA GLU A 39 29.34 49.68 -8.09
C GLU A 39 30.29 49.46 -6.88
N LEU A 40 30.51 48.15 -6.61
CA LEU A 40 31.63 47.42 -5.96
C LEU A 40 31.99 47.60 -4.45
N LEU A 41 31.83 46.49 -3.70
CA LEU A 41 32.83 45.69 -2.92
C LEU A 41 34.13 46.35 -2.38
N PRO A 42 34.72 45.91 -1.22
CA PRO A 42 34.87 44.48 -0.83
C PRO A 42 34.82 44.10 0.68
N HIS A 43 35.09 42.82 0.96
CA HIS A 43 35.21 42.17 2.28
C HIS A 43 36.11 42.89 3.33
N LYS A 44 35.68 42.88 4.60
CA LYS A 44 36.27 42.05 5.70
C LYS A 44 35.68 42.42 7.08
N SER A 45 34.83 41.56 7.67
CA SER A 45 34.71 41.29 9.13
C SER A 45 33.47 40.43 9.47
N MET A 46 33.56 39.10 9.36
CA MET A 46 32.47 38.19 9.81
C MET A 46 33.01 36.83 10.27
N VAL A 47 33.94 36.84 11.22
CA VAL A 47 34.56 35.61 11.79
C VAL A 47 34.48 35.57 13.32
N HIS A 48 34.18 36.69 13.99
CA HIS A 48 34.21 36.82 15.46
C HIS A 48 32.86 36.71 16.18
N LEU A 49 31.73 36.64 15.46
CA LEU A 49 30.39 36.64 16.07
C LEU A 49 29.77 35.24 16.25
N VAL A 50 30.31 34.21 15.59
CA VAL A 50 29.74 32.85 15.58
C VAL A 50 30.25 31.99 16.76
N VAL A 51 31.47 32.27 17.24
CA VAL A 51 32.19 31.43 18.23
C VAL A 51 31.60 31.55 19.65
N THR A 52 30.95 32.68 19.99
CA THR A 52 30.45 32.96 21.34
C THR A 52 29.09 32.34 21.68
N PHE A 53 28.27 31.97 20.68
CA PHE A 53 26.94 31.42 20.95
C PHE A 53 26.97 29.92 21.32
N TRP A 54 27.92 29.16 20.74
CA TRP A 54 28.04 27.71 20.95
C TRP A 54 28.54 27.30 22.35
N PHE A 55 29.18 28.20 23.10
CA PHE A 55 29.72 27.87 24.42
C PHE A 55 28.67 27.86 25.55
N LEU A 56 27.49 28.47 25.35
CA LEU A 56 26.50 28.64 26.42
C LEU A 56 25.54 27.45 26.60
N VAL A 57 25.35 26.63 25.55
CA VAL A 57 24.40 25.51 25.56
C VAL A 57 24.98 24.25 26.24
N SER A 58 26.31 24.15 26.33
CA SER A 58 27.03 22.94 26.77
C SER A 58 27.10 22.72 28.30
N GLN A 59 26.47 23.56 29.12
CA GLN A 59 26.59 23.48 30.61
C GLN A 59 25.30 23.16 31.37
N ILE A 60 24.21 22.76 30.70
CA ILE A 60 22.93 22.44 31.36
C ILE A 60 22.72 20.93 31.59
N PHE A 61 23.47 20.05 30.92
CA PHE A 61 23.41 18.59 31.09
C PHE A 61 24.58 18.03 31.91
N THR A 62 24.66 18.33 33.21
CA THR A 62 25.58 17.63 34.13
C THR A 62 25.15 17.61 35.59
N ALA A 63 23.84 17.52 35.86
CA ALA A 63 23.31 17.32 37.21
C ALA A 63 21.99 16.56 37.21
N TYR A 64 22.03 15.23 37.39
CA TYR A 64 21.21 14.47 38.36
C TYR A 64 21.67 12.99 38.39
N GLY A 65 21.44 12.31 39.52
CA GLY A 65 22.09 11.03 39.86
C GLY A 65 21.42 9.76 39.30
N SER A 66 22.20 8.67 39.29
CA SER A 66 21.79 7.34 38.82
C SER A 66 20.80 6.62 39.76
N PRO A 67 19.72 5.99 39.24
CA PRO A 67 18.88 5.04 39.97
C PRO A 67 19.28 3.57 39.72
N HIS A 68 18.94 2.68 40.67
CA HIS A 68 19.20 1.23 40.58
C HIS A 68 18.37 0.52 39.50
N THR A 69 18.88 -0.62 39.03
CA THR A 69 18.21 -1.55 38.11
C THR A 69 17.11 -2.38 38.80
N PRO A 70 15.84 -2.32 38.33
CA PRO A 70 14.85 -3.36 38.58
C PRO A 70 14.91 -4.46 37.50
N GLU A 71 14.32 -5.63 37.79
CA GLU A 71 14.31 -6.78 36.88
C GLU A 71 13.51 -6.54 35.58
N ARG A 72 13.93 -7.21 34.49
CA ARG A 72 13.14 -7.30 33.25
C ARG A 72 11.85 -8.09 33.46
N LYS A 73 10.77 -7.40 33.84
CA LYS A 73 9.42 -7.85 33.46
C LYS A 73 9.24 -7.63 31.96
N SER A 74 8.71 -8.63 31.26
CA SER A 74 8.44 -8.56 29.82
C SER A 74 7.40 -7.49 29.51
N LEU A 75 7.80 -6.38 28.89
CA LEU A 75 6.89 -5.37 28.39
C LEU A 75 6.15 -5.88 27.14
N ASN A 76 5.05 -6.60 27.36
CA ASN A 76 3.99 -6.78 26.36
C ASN A 76 3.22 -5.45 26.21
N LEU A 77 3.92 -4.39 25.78
CA LEU A 77 3.41 -3.00 25.83
C LEU A 77 3.35 -2.31 24.46
N LEU A 78 3.53 -3.06 23.37
CA LEU A 78 2.96 -2.68 22.08
C LEU A 78 1.48 -3.09 22.07
N GLY A 79 0.65 -2.27 22.72
CA GLY A 79 -0.77 -2.22 22.37
C GLY A 79 -0.93 -1.72 20.93
N PRO A 80 -2.11 -1.89 20.30
CA PRO A 80 -2.33 -1.35 18.96
C PRO A 80 -2.13 0.16 19.00
N LEU A 81 -1.14 0.63 18.22
CA LEU A 81 -1.10 2.03 17.79
C LEU A 81 -2.44 2.33 17.10
N PHE A 82 -2.94 3.55 17.28
CA PHE A 82 -4.27 4.02 16.83
C PHE A 82 -5.47 3.36 17.54
N SER A 83 -5.83 3.93 18.69
CA SER A 83 -7.11 3.64 19.35
C SER A 83 -7.83 4.91 19.80
N ASN A 84 -8.52 5.61 18.88
CA ASN A 84 -9.82 6.22 19.22
C ASN A 84 -10.66 5.11 19.88
N PRO A 85 -11.05 5.25 21.17
CA PRO A 85 -11.70 4.18 21.93
C PRO A 85 -13.15 3.90 21.50
N ALA A 86 -13.74 4.78 20.68
CA ALA A 86 -15.12 4.66 20.23
C ALA A 86 -15.30 3.91 18.91
N LEU A 87 -14.28 3.83 18.05
CA LEU A 87 -14.40 3.04 16.81
C LEU A 87 -14.62 1.55 17.16
N PRO A 88 -15.56 0.85 16.48
CA PRO A 88 -15.71 -0.59 16.60
C PRO A 88 -14.36 -1.31 16.38
N PRO A 89 -14.03 -2.34 17.20
CA PRO A 89 -12.75 -3.02 17.07
C PRO A 89 -12.64 -3.70 15.69
N LEU A 90 -11.52 -3.47 15.02
CA LEU A 90 -11.26 -4.06 13.71
C LEU A 90 -11.19 -5.59 13.81
N PRO A 91 -11.70 -6.33 12.79
CA PRO A 91 -11.64 -7.79 12.79
C PRO A 91 -10.18 -8.26 12.74
N PRO A 92 -9.80 -9.34 13.47
CA PRO A 92 -8.50 -9.97 13.30
C PRO A 92 -8.25 -10.33 11.84
N LEU A 93 -7.02 -10.14 11.35
CA LEU A 93 -6.64 -10.40 9.95
C LEU A 93 -7.10 -11.79 9.46
N ALA A 94 -6.98 -12.81 10.31
CA ALA A 94 -7.43 -14.17 9.99
C ALA A 94 -8.95 -14.27 9.77
N ASP A 95 -9.76 -13.59 10.59
CA ASP A 95 -11.22 -13.58 10.46
C ASP A 95 -11.66 -12.76 9.24
N ALA A 96 -11.00 -11.63 9.00
CA ALA A 96 -11.23 -10.79 7.83
C ALA A 96 -10.92 -11.53 6.51
N LEU A 97 -9.76 -12.21 6.44
CA LEU A 97 -9.38 -13.05 5.29
C LEU A 97 -10.35 -14.25 5.13
N ALA A 98 -10.73 -14.91 6.21
CA ALA A 98 -11.68 -16.01 6.17
C ALA A 98 -13.08 -15.56 5.75
N GLY A 99 -13.49 -14.34 6.09
CA GLY A 99 -14.71 -13.69 5.62
C GLY A 99 -14.64 -13.35 4.12
N ALA A 100 -13.65 -12.55 3.72
CA ALA A 100 -13.45 -12.12 2.34
C ALA A 100 -13.29 -13.31 1.37
N SER A 101 -12.58 -14.36 1.77
CA SER A 101 -12.43 -15.60 0.98
C SER A 101 -13.77 -16.30 0.70
N ARG A 102 -14.75 -16.22 1.62
CA ARG A 102 -16.12 -16.74 1.39
C ARG A 102 -16.96 -15.85 0.47
N ALA A 103 -16.68 -14.55 0.42
CA ALA A 103 -17.29 -13.62 -0.54
C ALA A 103 -16.63 -13.65 -1.94
N GLY A 104 -15.39 -14.15 -2.04
CA GLY A 104 -14.58 -14.06 -3.26
C GLY A 104 -13.82 -12.74 -3.40
N ILE A 105 -13.60 -12.03 -2.29
CA ILE A 105 -12.95 -10.72 -2.23
C ILE A 105 -11.45 -10.84 -1.92
N ASP A 106 -10.65 -10.00 -2.58
CA ASP A 106 -9.22 -9.83 -2.32
C ASP A 106 -8.96 -8.58 -1.45
N LEU A 107 -8.62 -8.79 -0.18
CA LEU A 107 -8.26 -7.69 0.75
C LEU A 107 -6.90 -7.05 0.45
N GLN A 108 -6.09 -7.59 -0.47
CA GLN A 108 -4.90 -6.92 -1.01
C GLN A 108 -5.24 -5.99 -2.18
N ASN A 109 -6.44 -6.10 -2.76
CA ASN A 109 -6.92 -5.25 -3.86
C ASN A 109 -7.66 -3.99 -3.36
N ILE A 110 -8.27 -4.02 -2.17
CA ILE A 110 -9.07 -2.91 -1.64
C ILE A 110 -8.19 -1.96 -0.81
N GLN A 111 -8.33 -0.66 -1.06
CA GLN A 111 -7.63 0.41 -0.32
C GLN A 111 -8.09 0.49 1.15
N ALA A 112 -7.13 0.63 2.07
CA ALA A 112 -7.32 0.47 3.52
C ALA A 112 -8.45 1.32 4.13
N ASP A 113 -8.55 2.61 3.79
CA ASP A 113 -9.57 3.52 4.33
C ASP A 113 -11.01 3.04 4.13
N ILE A 114 -11.26 2.26 3.05
CA ILE A 114 -12.59 1.97 2.52
C ILE A 114 -13.47 1.18 3.49
N LEU A 115 -12.94 0.12 4.12
CA LEU A 115 -13.71 -0.72 5.07
C LEU A 115 -13.25 -0.59 6.52
N LEU A 116 -12.11 0.06 6.77
CA LEU A 116 -11.56 0.17 8.13
C LEU A 116 -12.05 1.42 8.87
N GLY A 117 -12.47 2.48 8.17
CA GLY A 117 -12.77 3.77 8.80
C GLY A 117 -11.58 4.22 9.66
N MET A 118 -10.41 4.28 9.02
CA MET A 118 -9.11 4.10 9.67
C MET A 118 -8.93 4.96 10.91
N ASN A 119 -8.44 4.32 11.97
CA ASN A 119 -8.10 4.97 13.23
C ASN A 119 -6.78 5.75 13.05
N LYS A 120 -6.80 7.07 13.23
CA LYS A 120 -5.69 7.98 12.86
C LYS A 120 -5.44 8.98 13.99
N ILE A 121 -4.18 9.32 14.24
CA ILE A 121 -3.81 10.44 15.14
C ILE A 121 -3.60 11.72 14.33
N ALA A 122 -2.94 11.60 13.17
CA ALA A 122 -2.82 12.67 12.17
C ALA A 122 -3.18 12.15 10.78
N GLU A 123 -3.69 13.02 9.92
CA GLU A 123 -3.93 12.77 8.50
C GLU A 123 -3.65 14.02 7.66
N THR A 124 -3.19 13.84 6.43
CA THR A 124 -2.97 14.90 5.46
C THR A 124 -3.67 14.55 4.15
N PHE A 125 -4.57 15.44 3.73
CA PHE A 125 -5.31 15.38 2.48
C PHE A 125 -4.63 16.31 1.48
N PHE A 126 -3.94 15.74 0.49
CA PHE A 126 -3.24 16.48 -0.56
C PHE A 126 -4.05 16.45 -1.86
N PHE A 127 -4.66 17.57 -2.21
CA PHE A 127 -5.51 17.74 -3.38
C PHE A 127 -4.70 18.25 -4.57
N PHE A 128 -4.79 17.57 -5.71
CA PHE A 128 -3.97 17.83 -6.88
C PHE A 128 -4.78 17.94 -8.18
N ASN A 129 -4.23 18.68 -9.14
CA ASN A 129 -4.65 18.73 -10.54
C ASN A 129 -3.59 18.00 -11.39
N VAL A 130 -4.00 17.28 -12.44
CA VAL A 130 -3.07 16.58 -13.36
C VAL A 130 -2.69 17.50 -14.52
N GLN A 131 -1.40 17.83 -14.60
CA GLN A 131 -0.82 18.72 -15.62
C GLN A 131 -0.35 17.97 -16.87
N ASN A 132 0.28 16.79 -16.70
CA ASN A 132 0.74 15.93 -17.79
C ASN A 132 0.17 14.51 -17.60
N PRO A 133 -0.95 14.15 -18.26
CA PRO A 133 -1.61 12.86 -18.08
C PRO A 133 -0.73 11.64 -18.39
N THR A 134 0.13 11.72 -19.41
CA THR A 134 1.01 10.60 -19.82
C THR A 134 2.08 10.34 -18.77
N LEU A 135 2.74 11.40 -18.29
CA LEU A 135 3.72 11.31 -17.20
C LEU A 135 3.04 10.92 -15.89
N PHE A 136 1.86 11.47 -15.59
CA PHE A 136 1.11 11.12 -14.38
C PHE A 136 0.81 9.62 -14.31
N VAL A 137 0.37 9.00 -15.42
CA VAL A 137 0.08 7.55 -15.42
C VAL A 137 1.33 6.68 -15.37
N SER A 138 2.52 7.18 -15.76
CA SER A 138 3.78 6.46 -15.49
C SER A 138 4.20 6.60 -14.02
N ARG A 139 4.13 7.81 -13.45
CA ARG A 139 4.40 8.07 -12.01
C ARG A 139 3.43 7.33 -11.09
N LEU A 140 2.15 7.25 -11.45
CA LEU A 140 1.13 6.52 -10.68
C LEU A 140 1.47 5.02 -10.52
N LYS A 141 2.15 4.41 -11.50
CA LYS A 141 2.64 3.02 -11.39
C LYS A 141 3.83 2.88 -10.44
N LEU A 142 4.67 3.92 -10.31
CA LEU A 142 5.75 3.98 -9.32
C LEU A 142 5.23 4.24 -7.90
N PHE A 143 4.13 4.98 -7.78
CA PHE A 143 3.43 5.26 -6.52
C PHE A 143 2.56 4.08 -6.04
N ALA A 144 1.96 3.31 -6.94
CA ALA A 144 1.01 2.22 -6.61
C ALA A 144 1.49 1.15 -5.59
N PRO A 145 2.79 0.85 -5.43
CA PRO A 145 3.29 -0.02 -4.34
C PRO A 145 3.20 0.59 -2.93
N ALA A 146 3.15 1.92 -2.79
CA ALA A 146 3.03 2.59 -1.48
C ALA A 146 1.60 2.57 -0.94
N ILE A 147 0.60 2.30 -1.79
CA ILE A 147 -0.82 2.34 -1.43
C ILE A 147 -1.16 1.18 -0.50
N THR A 148 -1.66 1.50 0.69
CA THR A 148 -2.01 0.52 1.72
C THR A 148 -3.32 -0.19 1.37
N SER A 149 -3.26 -1.52 1.31
CA SER A 149 -4.44 -2.39 1.25
C SER A 149 -5.00 -2.74 2.63
N ILE A 150 -6.26 -3.17 2.69
CA ILE A 150 -6.88 -3.66 3.95
C ILE A 150 -6.05 -4.80 4.57
N SER A 151 -5.57 -5.74 3.76
CA SER A 151 -4.77 -6.87 4.25
C SER A 151 -3.43 -6.45 4.84
N GLN A 152 -2.84 -5.35 4.37
CA GLN A 152 -1.65 -4.77 5.00
C GLN A 152 -2.03 -4.06 6.30
N ALA A 153 -3.06 -3.19 6.28
CA ALA A 153 -3.49 -2.39 7.43
C ALA A 153 -3.95 -3.22 8.64
N LEU A 154 -4.43 -4.45 8.42
CA LEU A 154 -4.75 -5.41 9.49
C LEU A 154 -3.55 -6.27 9.95
N ASP A 155 -2.42 -6.26 9.24
CA ASP A 155 -1.18 -6.91 9.66
C ASP A 155 -0.25 -5.92 10.38
N THR A 156 -0.42 -5.80 11.69
CA THR A 156 0.37 -4.88 12.52
C THR A 156 1.87 -5.20 12.56
N ALA A 157 2.33 -6.35 12.05
CA ALA A 157 3.75 -6.67 11.91
C ALA A 157 4.37 -6.11 10.60
N ALA A 158 3.55 -5.74 9.61
CA ALA A 158 4.00 -5.33 8.28
C ALA A 158 4.27 -3.82 8.12
N ILE A 159 3.93 -2.99 9.11
CA ILE A 159 3.78 -1.53 8.96
C ILE A 159 4.45 -0.75 10.12
N LEU A 160 5.77 -0.79 10.18
CA LEU A 160 6.55 -0.01 11.14
C LEU A 160 7.70 0.72 10.43
N PRO A 161 7.70 2.06 10.35
CA PRO A 161 6.69 2.99 10.90
C PRO A 161 5.32 2.90 10.19
N PRO A 162 4.20 3.14 10.90
CA PRO A 162 2.85 2.97 10.37
C PRO A 162 2.32 4.23 9.68
N THR A 163 2.74 4.49 8.44
CA THR A 163 2.04 5.41 7.55
C THR A 163 1.09 4.64 6.63
N PHE A 164 -0.18 5.08 6.58
CA PHE A 164 -1.19 4.56 5.67
C PHE A 164 -1.43 5.54 4.53
N VAL A 165 -1.51 5.02 3.30
CA VAL A 165 -1.58 5.85 2.07
C VAL A 165 -2.68 5.35 1.16
N ASN A 166 -3.62 6.21 0.81
CA ASN A 166 -4.66 5.93 -0.19
C ASN A 166 -4.81 7.09 -1.20
N ILE A 167 -5.41 6.81 -2.35
CA ILE A 167 -5.59 7.78 -3.45
C ILE A 167 -6.96 7.64 -4.09
N ALA A 168 -7.59 8.78 -4.38
CA ALA A 168 -8.91 8.86 -5.01
C ALA A 168 -8.95 9.94 -6.11
N PHE A 169 -9.83 9.76 -7.09
CA PHE A 169 -9.91 10.59 -8.31
C PHE A 169 -11.32 11.15 -8.50
N SER A 170 -11.44 12.44 -8.83
CA SER A 170 -12.71 13.04 -9.23
C SER A 170 -13.09 12.64 -10.67
N ALA A 171 -14.31 12.94 -11.10
CA ALA A 171 -14.74 12.66 -12.48
C ALA A 171 -13.92 13.44 -13.52
N SER A 172 -13.55 14.69 -13.22
CA SER A 172 -12.63 15.49 -14.06
C SER A 172 -11.23 14.89 -14.09
N GLY A 173 -10.75 14.39 -12.94
CA GLY A 173 -9.48 13.68 -12.83
C GLY A 173 -9.40 12.43 -13.69
N LEU A 174 -10.37 11.51 -13.56
CA LEU A 174 -10.48 10.32 -14.39
C LEU A 174 -10.50 10.68 -15.89
N LYS A 175 -11.31 11.67 -16.27
CA LYS A 175 -11.39 12.18 -17.64
C LYS A 175 -10.05 12.75 -18.13
N SER A 176 -9.30 13.47 -17.29
CA SER A 176 -7.99 14.04 -17.65
C SER A 176 -6.95 12.98 -17.99
N ILE A 177 -7.02 11.80 -17.36
CA ILE A 177 -6.15 10.64 -17.61
C ILE A 177 -6.74 9.64 -18.63
N GLY A 178 -7.69 10.08 -19.45
CA GLY A 178 -8.27 9.30 -20.55
C GLY A 178 -9.34 8.27 -20.15
N VAL A 179 -9.75 8.23 -18.87
CA VAL A 179 -10.83 7.36 -18.39
C VAL A 179 -12.16 8.09 -18.57
N THR A 180 -12.80 7.85 -19.71
CA THR A 180 -14.06 8.51 -20.13
C THR A 180 -15.30 7.64 -19.93
N GLU A 181 -15.13 6.41 -19.48
CA GLU A 181 -16.23 5.50 -19.14
C GLU A 181 -16.77 5.84 -17.74
N SER A 182 -18.05 6.21 -17.64
CA SER A 182 -18.65 6.59 -16.36
C SER A 182 -18.76 5.40 -15.42
N ILE A 183 -18.51 5.63 -14.13
CA ILE A 183 -18.65 4.64 -13.06
C ILE A 183 -20.09 4.45 -12.56
N GLY A 184 -21.10 4.96 -13.29
CA GLY A 184 -22.51 4.74 -12.97
C GLY A 184 -23.02 5.48 -11.72
N ASP A 185 -22.51 6.68 -11.43
CA ASP A 185 -23.09 7.61 -10.47
C ASP A 185 -23.14 9.03 -11.08
N THR A 186 -24.33 9.63 -11.14
CA THR A 186 -24.57 10.92 -11.80
C THR A 186 -24.09 12.11 -10.99
N PHE A 187 -24.04 12.01 -9.66
CA PHE A 187 -23.59 13.11 -8.80
C PHE A 187 -22.06 13.17 -8.79
N PHE A 188 -21.40 12.02 -8.79
CA PHE A 188 -19.95 11.92 -9.01
C PHE A 188 -19.54 12.53 -10.36
N ASN A 189 -20.23 12.19 -11.45
CA ASN A 189 -19.95 12.72 -12.79
C ASN A 189 -20.01 14.27 -12.87
N ASN A 190 -20.79 14.92 -12.00
CA ASN A 190 -21.03 16.36 -12.01
C ASN A 190 -20.14 17.16 -11.04
N GLY A 191 -19.52 16.50 -10.05
CA GLY A 191 -18.76 17.13 -8.98
C GLY A 191 -19.63 17.76 -7.88
N GLN A 192 -19.10 17.84 -6.66
CA GLN A 192 -19.85 18.29 -5.48
C GLN A 192 -20.22 19.78 -5.54
N PHE A 193 -19.41 20.61 -6.19
CA PHE A 193 -19.70 22.05 -6.35
C PHE A 193 -21.05 22.29 -7.03
N ALA A 194 -21.38 21.50 -8.06
CA ALA A 194 -22.66 21.57 -8.76
C ALA A 194 -23.85 21.04 -7.94
N ASP A 195 -23.59 20.21 -6.92
CA ASP A 195 -24.61 19.58 -6.07
C ASP A 195 -24.83 20.33 -4.73
N SER A 196 -23.95 21.28 -4.40
CA SER A 196 -23.99 22.12 -3.19
C SER A 196 -25.38 22.67 -2.83
N SER A 197 -26.10 23.24 -3.80
CA SER A 197 -27.46 23.76 -3.60
C SER A 197 -28.48 22.67 -3.23
N ALA A 198 -28.28 21.42 -3.65
CA ALA A 198 -29.12 20.29 -3.27
C ALA A 198 -28.71 19.66 -1.93
N LEU A 199 -27.44 19.81 -1.53
CA LEU A 199 -26.96 19.53 -0.16
C LEU A 199 -27.45 20.59 0.85
N GLY A 200 -27.93 21.74 0.39
CA GLY A 200 -28.49 22.81 1.20
C GLY A 200 -27.51 23.90 1.62
N ASP A 201 -26.29 23.90 1.05
CA ASP A 201 -25.21 24.84 1.36
C ASP A 201 -25.69 26.31 1.25
N PRO A 202 -25.41 27.19 2.23
CA PRO A 202 -25.88 28.58 2.22
C PRO A 202 -25.47 29.38 0.99
N SER A 203 -24.19 29.30 0.64
CA SER A 203 -23.65 29.70 -0.65
C SER A 203 -22.27 29.07 -0.85
N THR A 204 -21.79 29.07 -2.09
CA THR A 204 -20.43 28.67 -2.45
C THR A 204 -19.41 29.82 -2.39
N ASP A 205 -19.77 30.96 -1.79
CA ASP A 205 -18.89 32.14 -1.72
C ASP A 205 -17.75 31.94 -0.72
N ASN A 206 -18.06 31.31 0.41
CA ASN A 206 -17.09 30.96 1.46
C ASN A 206 -16.36 29.62 1.20
N TRP A 207 -16.67 28.92 0.10
CA TRP A 207 -15.93 27.72 -0.28
C TRP A 207 -14.46 28.07 -0.63
N ILE A 208 -13.53 27.19 -0.28
CA ILE A 208 -12.11 27.30 -0.64
C ILE A 208 -11.97 27.23 -2.17
N SER A 209 -11.11 28.08 -2.73
CA SER A 209 -10.98 28.29 -4.18
C SER A 209 -10.74 27.00 -4.98
N ALA A 210 -9.97 26.05 -4.45
CA ALA A 210 -9.72 24.75 -5.08
C ALA A 210 -11.01 23.93 -5.33
N PHE A 211 -12.02 24.07 -4.47
CA PHE A 211 -13.30 23.36 -4.60
C PHE A 211 -14.36 24.17 -5.37
N LYS A 212 -14.02 25.35 -5.93
CA LYS A 212 -14.96 26.16 -6.73
C LYS A 212 -15.04 25.74 -8.19
N GLY A 213 -15.48 24.50 -8.42
CA GLY A 213 -15.60 23.92 -9.76
C GLY A 213 -15.28 22.43 -9.71
N THR A 214 -14.48 21.96 -10.68
CA THR A 214 -14.03 20.56 -10.78
C THR A 214 -12.52 20.45 -11.03
N ASP A 215 -11.74 21.47 -10.63
CA ASP A 215 -10.31 21.59 -10.98
C ASP A 215 -9.41 20.69 -10.12
N VAL A 216 -9.91 20.19 -8.99
CA VAL A 216 -9.27 19.11 -8.24
C VAL A 216 -9.50 17.80 -8.99
N HIS A 217 -8.42 17.16 -9.46
CA HIS A 217 -8.45 15.89 -10.19
C HIS A 217 -8.33 14.68 -9.26
N GLY A 218 -7.74 14.85 -8.08
CA GLY A 218 -7.63 13.77 -7.10
C GLY A 218 -7.13 14.24 -5.74
N VAL A 219 -7.12 13.29 -4.81
CA VAL A 219 -6.62 13.46 -3.45
C VAL A 219 -5.74 12.27 -3.08
N ILE A 220 -4.59 12.55 -2.47
CA ILE A 220 -3.80 11.55 -1.73
C ILE A 220 -4.12 11.75 -0.25
N LEU A 221 -4.47 10.66 0.43
CA LEU A 221 -4.69 10.59 1.87
C LEU A 221 -3.46 9.92 2.47
N ILE A 222 -2.78 10.60 3.40
CA ILE A 222 -1.60 10.09 4.11
C ILE A 222 -1.90 10.20 5.61
N SER A 223 -1.86 9.11 6.37
CA SER A 223 -2.19 9.12 7.80
C SER A 223 -1.22 8.30 8.63
N GLY A 224 -1.13 8.60 9.93
CA GLY A 224 -0.10 8.04 10.82
C GLY A 224 -0.12 8.65 12.22
N ALA A 225 1.01 8.57 12.91
CA ALA A 225 1.13 8.96 14.32
C ALA A 225 1.44 10.46 14.53
N THR A 226 2.29 11.06 13.69
CA THR A 226 2.71 12.46 13.82
C THR A 226 2.70 13.19 12.48
N GLN A 227 2.44 14.50 12.50
CA GLN A 227 2.35 15.32 11.29
C GLN A 227 3.68 15.36 10.50
N LEU A 228 4.83 15.27 11.18
CA LEU A 228 6.17 15.27 10.57
C LEU A 228 6.41 14.02 9.69
N GLU A 229 5.89 12.86 10.08
CA GLU A 229 5.93 11.64 9.26
C GLU A 229 5.11 11.82 7.97
N LEU A 230 3.95 12.48 8.06
CA LEU A 230 3.08 12.73 6.91
C LEU A 230 3.68 13.75 5.95
N GLU A 231 4.33 14.80 6.46
CA GLU A 231 5.06 15.79 5.66
C GLU A 231 6.27 15.17 4.95
N THR A 232 6.96 14.22 5.60
CA THR A 232 8.06 13.46 5.01
C THR A 232 7.58 12.58 3.85
N GLU A 233 6.51 11.80 4.03
CA GLU A 233 5.95 10.97 2.96
C GLU A 233 5.25 11.81 1.87
N LEU A 234 4.60 12.93 2.22
CA LEU A 234 4.04 13.87 1.23
C LEU A 234 5.14 14.45 0.34
N THR A 235 6.29 14.81 0.92
CA THR A 235 7.44 15.33 0.16
C THR A 235 7.98 14.26 -0.79
N LEU A 236 8.06 13.00 -0.35
CA LEU A 236 8.40 11.86 -1.22
C LEU A 236 7.41 11.71 -2.38
N TYR A 237 6.10 11.77 -2.13
CA TYR A 237 5.09 11.57 -3.18
C TYR A 237 4.99 12.76 -4.15
N LYS A 238 5.17 14.00 -3.64
CA LYS A 238 5.40 15.18 -4.49
C LYS A 238 6.61 14.98 -5.41
N GLY A 239 7.70 14.42 -4.89
CA GLY A 239 8.87 14.04 -5.69
C GLY A 239 8.60 12.96 -6.74
N ILE A 240 7.82 11.91 -6.41
CA ILE A 240 7.44 10.86 -7.35
C ILE A 240 6.58 11.42 -8.49
N PHE A 241 5.61 12.28 -8.22
CA PHE A 241 4.75 12.83 -9.29
C PHE A 241 5.40 14.00 -10.05
N GLY A 242 6.22 14.82 -9.38
CA GLY A 242 6.90 15.98 -9.97
C GLY A 242 5.94 16.91 -10.73
N SER A 243 6.41 17.43 -11.86
CA SER A 243 5.63 18.30 -12.76
C SER A 243 4.43 17.63 -13.46
N SER A 244 4.16 16.34 -13.23
CA SER A 244 2.94 15.70 -13.75
C SER A 244 1.67 16.15 -13.04
N ILE A 245 1.78 16.70 -11.84
CA ILE A 245 0.69 17.28 -11.06
C ILE A 245 1.00 18.71 -10.62
N LYS A 246 -0.05 19.40 -10.17
CA LYS A 246 0.01 20.67 -9.46
C LYS A 246 -0.76 20.54 -8.16
N GLU A 247 -0.20 21.03 -7.05
CA GLU A 247 -0.93 21.17 -5.79
C GLU A 247 -2.05 22.22 -5.94
N MET A 248 -3.26 21.84 -5.52
CA MET A 248 -4.43 22.71 -5.52
C MET A 248 -4.79 23.16 -4.10
N TYR A 249 -4.69 22.25 -3.13
CA TYR A 249 -4.90 22.51 -1.71
C TYR A 249 -4.29 21.38 -0.88
N THR A 250 -3.85 21.68 0.34
CA THR A 250 -3.46 20.67 1.35
C THR A 250 -4.16 20.98 2.65
N LEU A 251 -4.73 19.95 3.30
CA LEU A 251 -5.35 20.07 4.61
C LEU A 251 -4.80 19.02 5.57
N GLN A 252 -4.37 19.46 6.75
CA GLN A 252 -3.88 18.63 7.84
C GLN A 252 -4.99 18.47 8.90
N GLY A 253 -5.34 17.22 9.21
CA GLY A 253 -6.24 16.84 10.28
C GLY A 253 -5.48 16.18 11.43
N GLN A 254 -5.95 16.38 12.66
CA GLN A 254 -5.35 15.82 13.87
C GLN A 254 -6.43 15.50 14.90
N ALA A 255 -6.30 14.36 15.58
CA ALA A 255 -7.16 14.04 16.72
C ALA A 255 -6.97 15.05 17.86
N ARG A 256 -8.06 15.47 18.51
CA ARG A 256 -8.02 16.42 19.64
C ARG A 256 -7.21 15.85 20.82
N PRO A 257 -6.51 16.70 21.60
CA PRO A 257 -5.52 16.26 22.58
C PRO A 257 -6.14 15.69 23.86
N GLY A 258 -5.42 14.78 24.53
CA GLY A 258 -5.76 14.31 25.87
C GLY A 258 -7.04 13.47 25.91
N ASP A 259 -7.93 13.76 26.86
CA ASP A 259 -9.21 13.06 27.00
C ASP A 259 -10.19 13.35 25.83
N GLN A 260 -9.95 14.41 25.06
CA GLN A 260 -10.71 14.75 23.87
C GLN A 260 -10.37 13.86 22.65
N GLN A 261 -9.36 12.98 22.74
CA GLN A 261 -9.04 12.07 21.63
C GLN A 261 -10.24 11.17 21.29
N GLY A 262 -10.66 11.20 20.02
CA GLY A 262 -11.87 10.51 19.54
C GLY A 262 -13.14 11.38 19.55
N HIS A 263 -13.11 12.55 20.17
CA HIS A 263 -14.21 13.51 20.13
C HIS A 263 -14.03 14.54 18.99
N GLU A 264 -15.13 15.05 18.45
CA GLU A 264 -15.12 16.26 17.59
C GLU A 264 -15.10 17.54 18.46
N HIS A 265 -15.13 18.75 17.87
CA HIS A 265 -14.88 19.98 18.65
C HIS A 265 -16.10 20.53 19.42
N PHE A 266 -17.33 20.10 19.14
CA PHE A 266 -18.44 20.30 20.09
C PHE A 266 -18.33 19.38 21.32
N GLY A 267 -17.32 18.52 21.38
CA GLY A 267 -16.97 17.68 22.52
C GLY A 267 -17.65 16.32 22.55
N PHE A 268 -18.26 15.86 21.46
CA PHE A 268 -18.95 14.57 21.38
C PHE A 268 -18.06 13.47 20.81
N MET A 269 -18.05 12.32 21.46
CA MET A 269 -17.30 11.12 21.05
C MET A 269 -17.83 10.58 19.71
N ASP A 270 -16.96 10.49 18.71
CA ASP A 270 -17.29 10.08 17.34
C ASP A 270 -16.61 8.75 16.93
N GLY A 271 -17.12 8.13 15.87
CA GLY A 271 -16.74 6.80 15.37
C GLY A 271 -17.65 5.66 15.87
N ILE A 272 -18.44 5.88 16.93
CA ILE A 272 -19.21 4.83 17.65
C ILE A 272 -20.05 3.94 16.74
N SER A 273 -20.84 4.55 15.85
CA SER A 273 -21.73 3.83 14.95
C SER A 273 -21.20 3.87 13.52
N GLN A 274 -20.81 2.68 13.04
CA GLN A 274 -20.44 2.36 11.65
C GLN A 274 -21.24 1.11 11.24
N PRO A 275 -21.63 0.94 9.97
CA PRO A 275 -22.28 -0.28 9.52
C PRO A 275 -21.33 -1.49 9.62
N ALA A 276 -21.85 -2.66 9.99
CA ALA A 276 -21.13 -3.91 9.84
C ALA A 276 -21.21 -4.37 8.38
N VAL A 277 -20.08 -4.62 7.73
CA VAL A 277 -20.08 -5.02 6.31
C VAL A 277 -20.12 -6.54 6.22
N ALA A 278 -21.14 -7.09 5.56
CA ALA A 278 -21.37 -8.53 5.47
C ALA A 278 -20.13 -9.27 4.90
N ASN A 279 -19.80 -10.43 5.46
CA ASN A 279 -18.59 -11.21 5.15
C ASN A 279 -17.24 -10.49 5.39
N PHE A 280 -17.20 -9.26 5.91
CA PHE A 280 -15.99 -8.60 6.41
C PHE A 280 -16.04 -8.50 7.93
N THR A 281 -17.09 -7.87 8.46
CA THR A 281 -17.41 -7.84 9.90
C THR A 281 -18.05 -9.16 10.31
N MET A 282 -17.26 -10.15 10.69
CA MET A 282 -17.76 -11.49 11.02
C MET A 282 -18.60 -11.57 12.30
N ASN A 283 -18.36 -10.69 13.27
CA ASN A 283 -19.10 -10.61 14.52
C ASN A 283 -19.54 -9.15 14.77
N PRO A 284 -20.71 -8.72 14.23
CA PRO A 284 -21.24 -7.37 14.48
C PRO A 284 -21.49 -7.11 15.96
N LEU A 285 -21.27 -5.87 16.41
CA LEU A 285 -21.59 -5.45 17.78
C LEU A 285 -23.12 -5.42 18.02
N PRO A 286 -23.59 -5.56 19.27
CA PRO A 286 -25.01 -5.46 19.59
C PRO A 286 -25.62 -4.11 19.13
N GLY A 287 -26.68 -4.18 18.32
CA GLY A 287 -27.31 -3.01 17.70
C GLY A 287 -26.62 -2.46 16.45
N GLN A 288 -25.51 -3.05 16.00
CA GLN A 288 -24.84 -2.67 14.75
C GLN A 288 -25.60 -3.22 13.54
N ILE A 289 -26.11 -2.33 12.67
CA ILE A 289 -26.78 -2.73 11.44
C ILE A 289 -25.77 -3.35 10.48
N THR A 290 -26.10 -4.52 9.93
CA THR A 290 -25.29 -5.21 8.93
C THR A 290 -25.78 -4.88 7.52
N VAL A 291 -24.87 -4.50 6.63
CA VAL A 291 -25.15 -4.09 5.24
C VAL A 291 -24.45 -5.01 4.23
N PRO A 292 -25.01 -5.17 3.01
CA PRO A 292 -24.32 -5.84 1.91
C PRO A 292 -22.94 -5.21 1.57
N LEU A 293 -22.03 -6.03 1.04
CA LEU A 293 -20.72 -5.55 0.55
C LEU A 293 -20.88 -4.47 -0.52
N GLY A 294 -21.82 -4.67 -1.44
CA GLY A 294 -22.11 -3.73 -2.51
C GLY A 294 -22.71 -2.40 -2.06
N SER A 295 -23.10 -2.26 -0.79
CA SER A 295 -23.47 -0.94 -0.22
C SER A 295 -22.25 -0.03 -0.03
N ILE A 296 -21.03 -0.59 0.06
CA ILE A 296 -19.78 0.17 0.14
C ILE A 296 -18.91 -0.02 -1.12
N LEU A 297 -18.75 -1.26 -1.61
CA LEU A 297 -17.88 -1.58 -2.75
C LEU A 297 -18.64 -1.61 -4.08
N LEU A 298 -18.13 -0.91 -5.10
CA LEU A 298 -18.72 -0.93 -6.45
C LEU A 298 -18.61 -2.33 -7.07
N GLY A 299 -19.68 -2.78 -7.73
CA GLY A 299 -19.75 -4.05 -8.45
C GLY A 299 -19.76 -5.31 -7.57
N GLU A 300 -19.86 -5.18 -6.24
CA GLU A 300 -20.06 -6.28 -5.31
C GLU A 300 -21.56 -6.55 -5.04
N PRO A 301 -21.95 -7.73 -4.51
CA PRO A 301 -23.35 -8.04 -4.21
C PRO A 301 -23.97 -7.03 -3.24
N GLY A 302 -24.97 -6.29 -3.74
CA GLY A 302 -25.64 -5.20 -3.03
C GLY A 302 -25.54 -3.83 -3.75
N ASP A 303 -24.62 -3.66 -4.69
CA ASP A 303 -24.50 -2.41 -5.46
C ASP A 303 -25.66 -2.31 -6.43
N VAL A 304 -26.60 -1.40 -6.14
CA VAL A 304 -27.80 -1.17 -6.96
C VAL A 304 -27.47 -0.79 -8.41
N ASN A 305 -26.27 -0.25 -8.65
CA ASN A 305 -25.80 0.16 -9.96
C ASN A 305 -24.82 -0.85 -10.58
N ALA A 306 -24.64 -2.05 -10.01
CA ALA A 306 -23.69 -3.08 -10.46
C ALA A 306 -23.76 -3.37 -11.97
N SER A 307 -24.97 -3.37 -12.56
CA SER A 307 -25.18 -3.61 -14.00
C SER A 307 -24.74 -2.48 -14.93
N ILE A 308 -24.45 -1.29 -14.39
CA ILE A 308 -23.94 -0.13 -15.13
C ILE A 308 -22.53 0.31 -14.70
N ARG A 309 -21.94 -0.34 -13.67
CA ARG A 309 -20.52 -0.14 -13.34
C ARG A 309 -19.65 -0.76 -14.44
N PRO A 310 -18.56 -0.11 -14.87
CA PRO A 310 -17.57 -0.74 -15.72
C PRO A 310 -16.73 -1.72 -14.89
N SER A 311 -16.24 -2.80 -15.50
CA SER A 311 -15.57 -3.90 -14.78
C SER A 311 -14.28 -3.51 -14.05
N TRP A 312 -13.68 -2.36 -14.37
CA TRP A 312 -12.51 -1.81 -13.68
C TRP A 312 -12.87 -0.94 -12.46
N ALA A 313 -14.14 -0.56 -12.27
CA ALA A 313 -14.58 0.14 -11.06
C ALA A 313 -14.81 -0.83 -9.88
N LYS A 314 -14.75 -2.15 -10.12
CA LYS A 314 -14.97 -3.17 -9.09
C LYS A 314 -13.91 -3.10 -7.98
N ASP A 315 -14.35 -3.39 -6.75
CA ASP A 315 -13.57 -3.36 -5.51
C ASP A 315 -13.10 -1.94 -5.09
N GLY A 316 -13.54 -0.90 -5.81
CA GLY A 316 -13.38 0.49 -5.41
C GLY A 316 -14.62 1.03 -4.67
N SER A 317 -14.53 2.26 -4.18
CA SER A 317 -15.64 2.97 -3.50
C SER A 317 -15.67 4.45 -3.90
N LEU A 318 -16.81 5.12 -3.81
CA LEU A 318 -16.84 6.58 -3.79
C LEU A 318 -16.33 7.07 -2.42
N LEU A 319 -15.64 8.21 -2.44
CA LEU A 319 -15.15 8.95 -1.29
C LEU A 319 -15.73 10.37 -1.38
N VAL A 320 -16.52 10.76 -0.37
CA VAL A 320 -17.00 12.13 -0.20
C VAL A 320 -16.10 12.85 0.77
N PHE A 321 -15.52 13.96 0.35
CA PHE A 321 -14.83 14.89 1.23
C PHE A 321 -15.69 16.15 1.43
N ARG A 322 -15.83 16.60 2.68
CA ARG A 322 -16.49 17.85 3.09
C ARG A 322 -15.64 18.51 4.19
N GLN A 323 -15.25 19.77 3.98
CA GLN A 323 -14.57 20.56 5.00
C GLN A 323 -15.60 21.38 5.77
N LEU A 324 -15.76 21.10 7.06
CA LEU A 324 -16.86 21.61 7.89
C LEU A 324 -16.32 22.43 9.07
N GLN A 325 -16.35 23.75 8.95
CA GLN A 325 -15.99 24.65 10.05
C GLN A 325 -17.04 24.54 11.17
N GLN A 326 -16.60 24.45 12.43
CA GLN A 326 -17.46 24.32 13.60
C GLN A 326 -17.38 25.58 14.46
N PHE A 327 -18.52 26.23 14.69
CA PHE A 327 -18.67 27.41 15.53
C PHE A 327 -18.90 26.99 16.99
N VAL A 328 -17.83 26.50 17.62
CA VAL A 328 -17.85 25.89 18.96
C VAL A 328 -18.24 26.88 20.07
N PRO A 329 -17.69 28.11 20.14
CA PRO A 329 -18.13 29.10 21.11
C PRO A 329 -19.62 29.47 20.97
N GLU A 330 -20.10 29.60 19.73
CA GLU A 330 -21.49 29.93 19.40
C GLU A 330 -22.44 28.78 19.77
N PHE A 331 -22.06 27.53 19.50
CA PHE A 331 -22.80 26.34 19.92
C PHE A 331 -22.90 26.25 21.45
N ASN A 332 -21.78 26.37 22.16
CA ASN A 332 -21.75 26.31 23.62
C ASN A 332 -22.57 27.46 24.27
N THR A 333 -22.50 28.67 23.69
CA THR A 333 -23.34 29.81 24.12
C THR A 333 -24.83 29.53 23.86
N PHE A 334 -25.18 28.99 22.69
CA PHE A 334 -26.56 28.62 22.36
C PHE A 334 -27.12 27.55 23.30
N LEU A 335 -26.32 26.53 23.64
CA LEU A 335 -26.72 25.51 24.61
C LEU A 335 -26.99 26.10 25.99
N LEU A 336 -26.14 27.00 26.46
CA LEU A 336 -26.34 27.70 27.73
C LEU A 336 -27.60 28.55 27.71
N ASP A 337 -27.79 29.40 26.70
CA ASP A 337 -28.92 30.35 26.69
C ASP A 337 -30.28 29.72 26.40
N ASN A 338 -30.31 28.48 25.90
CA ASN A 338 -31.55 27.70 25.70
C ASN A 338 -31.64 26.47 26.63
N ALA A 339 -30.80 26.41 27.68
CA ALA A 339 -30.69 25.27 28.59
C ALA A 339 -32.04 24.74 29.08
N ILE A 340 -32.21 23.41 29.07
CA ILE A 340 -33.46 22.74 29.46
C ILE A 340 -33.74 22.97 30.95
N GLU A 341 -34.75 23.78 31.24
CA GLU A 341 -35.32 23.91 32.57
C GLU A 341 -36.07 22.61 32.96
N GLY A 342 -35.73 22.06 34.12
CA GLY A 342 -36.34 20.83 34.62
C GLY A 342 -36.05 20.56 36.10
N PRO A 343 -36.82 19.67 36.77
CA PRO A 343 -36.68 19.44 38.20
C PRO A 343 -35.29 18.95 38.59
N GLY A 344 -34.56 19.77 39.35
CA GLY A 344 -33.21 19.42 39.86
C GLY A 344 -32.05 19.63 38.89
N LEU A 345 -32.28 20.20 37.70
CA LEU A 345 -31.21 20.56 36.77
C LEU A 345 -30.63 21.96 37.10
N SER A 346 -29.30 22.09 37.12
CA SER A 346 -28.63 23.38 37.02
C SER A 346 -28.58 23.89 35.56
N LYS A 347 -28.31 25.19 35.34
CA LYS A 347 -28.20 25.76 33.97
C LYS A 347 -27.19 25.00 33.11
N GLN A 348 -26.06 24.55 33.68
CA GLN A 348 -25.07 23.74 32.95
C GLN A 348 -25.67 22.38 32.56
N GLN A 349 -26.23 21.62 33.50
CA GLN A 349 -26.83 20.32 33.21
C GLN A 349 -28.00 20.39 32.22
N GLY A 350 -28.75 21.49 32.22
CA GLY A 350 -29.79 21.76 31.21
C GLY A 350 -29.21 22.06 29.81
N ALA A 351 -28.03 22.68 29.73
CA ALA A 351 -27.29 22.91 28.49
C ALA A 351 -26.65 21.61 27.96
N ASP A 352 -26.03 20.83 28.85
CA ASP A 352 -25.43 19.53 28.55
C ASP A 352 -26.50 18.56 28.03
N LEU A 353 -27.68 18.51 28.70
CA LEU A 353 -28.84 17.73 28.27
C LEU A 353 -29.39 18.21 26.93
N LEU A 354 -29.40 19.52 26.65
CA LEU A 354 -29.84 20.07 25.37
C LEU A 354 -28.91 19.62 24.24
N GLY A 355 -27.59 19.76 24.41
CA GLY A 355 -26.59 19.31 23.43
C GLY A 355 -26.68 17.81 23.21
N ALA A 356 -26.76 17.04 24.30
CA ALA A 356 -26.94 15.59 24.22
C ALA A 356 -28.20 15.18 23.47
N ARG A 357 -29.30 15.93 23.61
CA ARG A 357 -30.58 15.67 22.90
C ARG A 357 -30.59 16.17 21.46
N MET A 358 -29.82 17.21 21.12
CA MET A 358 -29.59 17.64 19.73
C MET A 358 -28.75 16.61 18.96
N VAL A 359 -27.73 16.01 19.59
CA VAL A 359 -26.90 14.95 18.98
C VAL A 359 -27.58 13.57 19.03
N GLY A 360 -28.29 13.28 20.13
CA GLY A 360 -28.83 11.96 20.49
C GLY A 360 -27.86 11.08 21.30
N ARG A 361 -26.66 11.59 21.61
CA ARG A 361 -25.66 11.02 22.52
C ARG A 361 -25.14 12.11 23.45
N TRP A 362 -24.82 11.76 24.69
CA TRP A 362 -23.99 12.59 25.57
C TRP A 362 -22.57 12.72 25.00
N GLN A 363 -21.81 13.70 25.49
CA GLN A 363 -20.43 13.94 25.06
C GLN A 363 -19.54 12.69 25.21
N SER A 364 -19.73 11.92 26.29
CA SER A 364 -19.10 10.62 26.56
C SER A 364 -19.33 9.52 25.50
N GLY A 365 -20.26 9.74 24.56
CA GLY A 365 -20.76 8.75 23.63
C GLY A 365 -22.00 7.99 24.10
N ALA A 366 -22.42 8.11 25.38
CA ALA A 366 -23.58 7.39 25.90
C ALA A 366 -24.87 7.79 25.14
N PRO A 367 -25.64 6.84 24.55
CA PRO A 367 -26.83 7.18 23.79
C PRO A 367 -27.95 7.66 24.74
N VAL A 368 -28.53 8.83 24.45
CA VAL A 368 -29.58 9.42 25.29
C VAL A 368 -30.81 8.51 25.37
N PHE A 369 -31.09 7.72 24.33
CA PHE A 369 -32.15 6.73 24.36
C PHE A 369 -32.04 5.71 25.51
N LEU A 370 -30.82 5.38 25.95
CA LEU A 370 -30.57 4.47 27.08
C LEU A 370 -30.30 5.21 28.41
N SER A 371 -29.80 6.44 28.35
CA SER A 371 -29.62 7.31 29.53
C SER A 371 -30.22 8.70 29.29
N PRO A 372 -31.54 8.88 29.45
CA PRO A 372 -32.28 10.02 28.87
C PRO A 372 -32.23 11.33 29.66
N THR A 373 -31.76 11.30 30.91
CA THR A 373 -31.81 12.45 31.85
C THR A 373 -30.47 12.81 32.48
N LYS A 374 -29.43 12.00 32.27
CA LYS A 374 -28.05 12.23 32.73
C LYS A 374 -27.07 11.43 31.87
N ASP A 375 -25.81 11.82 31.87
CA ASP A 375 -24.74 11.03 31.26
C ASP A 375 -24.46 9.71 32.04
N ASP A 376 -23.92 8.73 31.32
CA ASP A 376 -23.29 7.52 31.86
C ASP A 376 -22.02 7.20 31.04
N PRO A 377 -20.84 7.74 31.45
CA PRO A 377 -19.58 7.46 30.76
C PRO A 377 -19.19 5.98 30.73
N GLN A 378 -19.67 5.16 31.68
CA GLN A 378 -19.43 3.71 31.67
C GLN A 378 -20.30 2.98 30.63
N LEU A 379 -21.44 3.56 30.25
CA LEU A 379 -22.19 3.14 29.08
C LEU A 379 -21.51 3.65 27.80
N GLY A 380 -21.06 4.91 27.75
CA GLY A 380 -20.42 5.52 26.57
C GLY A 380 -19.17 4.76 26.09
N GLN A 381 -18.30 4.38 27.02
CA GLN A 381 -17.04 3.66 26.75
C GLN A 381 -17.22 2.16 26.42
N ASP A 382 -18.42 1.58 26.59
CA ASP A 382 -18.66 0.15 26.38
C ASP A 382 -19.23 -0.11 24.98
N SER A 383 -18.37 -0.52 24.05
CA SER A 383 -18.75 -0.84 22.66
C SER A 383 -19.75 -2.00 22.52
N THR A 384 -20.00 -2.81 23.57
CA THR A 384 -21.04 -3.85 23.57
C THR A 384 -22.43 -3.31 23.96
N ARG A 385 -22.50 -2.11 24.55
CA ARG A 385 -23.75 -1.48 25.01
C ARG A 385 -24.04 -0.12 24.36
N ASN A 386 -23.03 0.68 24.03
CA ASN A 386 -23.17 2.07 23.57
C ASN A 386 -23.90 2.23 22.23
N ASN A 387 -24.09 1.15 21.46
CA ASN A 387 -24.87 1.16 20.21
C ASN A 387 -26.10 0.23 20.24
N ASN A 388 -26.36 -0.45 21.36
CA ASN A 388 -27.35 -1.52 21.48
C ASN A 388 -28.78 -0.99 21.74
N PHE A 389 -29.36 -0.31 20.76
CA PHE A 389 -30.72 0.22 20.77
C PHE A 389 -31.29 0.37 19.35
N ASN A 390 -32.62 0.45 19.21
CA ASN A 390 -33.29 0.65 17.92
C ASN A 390 -34.39 1.74 17.92
N TYR A 391 -34.54 2.47 19.03
CA TYR A 391 -35.62 3.43 19.35
C TYR A 391 -36.97 2.84 19.81
N GLU A 392 -37.07 1.52 19.98
CA GLU A 392 -38.20 0.86 20.67
C GLU A 392 -37.87 0.62 22.15
N ALA A 393 -38.85 0.84 23.04
CA ALA A 393 -38.72 0.52 24.46
C ALA A 393 -40.10 0.15 25.05
N SER A 394 -40.12 -0.78 26.01
CA SER A 394 -41.35 -1.22 26.66
C SER A 394 -42.03 -0.06 27.40
N GLY A 395 -43.30 0.21 27.10
CA GLY A 395 -44.08 1.31 27.67
C GLY A 395 -43.97 2.64 26.91
N HIS A 396 -43.09 2.74 25.90
CA HIS A 396 -42.89 3.93 25.07
C HIS A 396 -43.43 3.69 23.65
N ASN A 397 -44.15 4.67 23.10
CA ASN A 397 -44.67 4.57 21.73
C ASN A 397 -43.75 5.29 20.74
N ILE A 398 -43.09 4.52 19.87
CA ILE A 398 -42.16 5.01 18.84
C ILE A 398 -42.76 6.04 17.86
N THR A 399 -44.10 6.14 17.72
CA THR A 399 -44.72 7.16 16.86
C THR A 399 -45.00 8.49 17.56
N SER A 400 -45.01 8.55 18.89
CA SER A 400 -45.44 9.75 19.65
C SER A 400 -44.46 10.20 20.73
N ASP A 401 -43.62 9.31 21.25
CA ASP A 401 -42.78 9.56 22.40
C ASP A 401 -41.39 10.08 22.00
N GLN A 402 -41.06 11.26 22.53
CA GLN A 402 -39.75 11.92 22.39
C GLN A 402 -39.00 12.03 23.72
N SER A 403 -39.55 11.49 24.84
CA SER A 403 -38.94 11.57 26.18
C SER A 403 -37.56 10.94 26.22
N LEU A 404 -37.40 9.74 25.65
CA LEU A 404 -36.10 9.03 25.58
C LEU A 404 -35.14 9.65 24.54
N CYS A 405 -35.64 10.10 23.39
CA CYS A 405 -34.82 10.70 22.34
C CYS A 405 -35.70 11.53 21.37
N PRO A 406 -35.35 12.78 21.02
CA PRO A 406 -36.08 13.55 20.00
C PRO A 406 -36.03 12.88 18.62
N PHE A 407 -37.11 12.97 17.82
CA PHE A 407 -37.15 12.42 16.45
C PHE A 407 -36.16 13.10 15.51
N ALA A 408 -35.78 14.36 15.80
CA ALA A 408 -34.86 15.17 15.01
C ALA A 408 -33.41 15.20 15.56
N ALA A 409 -33.07 14.36 16.55
CA ALA A 409 -31.71 14.22 17.05
C ALA A 409 -30.76 13.66 15.98
N HIS A 410 -29.52 14.14 15.92
CA HIS A 410 -28.60 13.88 14.80
C HIS A 410 -28.40 12.40 14.47
N ILE A 411 -28.11 11.54 15.46
CA ILE A 411 -27.92 10.10 15.20
C ILE A 411 -29.22 9.37 14.79
N ARG A 412 -30.40 9.97 15.05
CA ARG A 412 -31.72 9.42 14.72
C ARG A 412 -32.22 9.91 13.36
N LYS A 413 -31.83 11.13 12.97
CA LYS A 413 -31.93 11.66 11.61
C LYS A 413 -31.05 10.88 10.62
N SER A 414 -29.78 10.64 10.97
CA SER A 414 -28.81 9.96 10.10
C SER A 414 -28.92 8.43 10.10
N ASN A 415 -29.47 7.82 11.16
CA ASN A 415 -29.81 6.39 11.20
C ASN A 415 -31.12 6.16 11.98
N PRO A 416 -32.29 6.05 11.30
CA PRO A 416 -33.60 5.97 11.95
C PRO A 416 -33.93 4.61 12.58
N ARG A 417 -33.12 3.56 12.36
CA ARG A 417 -33.32 2.21 12.93
C ARG A 417 -34.77 1.71 12.79
N ALA A 418 -35.49 1.43 13.89
CA ALA A 418 -36.87 0.93 13.87
C ALA A 418 -37.93 2.02 13.63
N ASP A 419 -37.55 3.30 13.51
CA ASP A 419 -38.49 4.33 13.05
C ASP A 419 -38.91 4.15 11.58
N LEU A 420 -38.16 3.34 10.82
CA LEU A 420 -38.56 2.81 9.51
C LEU A 420 -38.83 1.30 9.61
N THR A 421 -39.82 0.83 8.85
CA THR A 421 -40.17 -0.59 8.74
C THR A 421 -40.36 -0.94 7.25
N PRO A 422 -39.55 -1.85 6.66
CA PRO A 422 -38.40 -2.53 7.26
C PRO A 422 -37.31 -1.54 7.73
N ILE A 423 -36.44 -2.00 8.64
CA ILE A 423 -35.25 -1.24 9.06
C ILE A 423 -34.40 -0.96 7.82
N ASP A 424 -33.92 0.27 7.70
CA ASP A 424 -33.11 0.64 6.55
C ASP A 424 -31.71 0.01 6.59
N THR A 425 -31.33 -0.64 5.48
CA THR A 425 -29.99 -1.18 5.23
C THR A 425 -29.39 -0.64 3.92
N THR A 426 -29.99 0.41 3.34
CA THR A 426 -29.68 0.94 2.01
C THR A 426 -28.87 2.24 2.11
N HIS A 427 -29.22 3.09 3.06
CA HIS A 427 -28.68 4.43 3.24
C HIS A 427 -27.65 4.43 4.37
N HIS A 428 -26.54 3.73 4.14
CA HIS A 428 -25.43 3.60 5.09
C HIS A 428 -24.10 3.89 4.41
N PHE A 429 -23.16 4.43 5.16
CA PHE A 429 -21.80 4.72 4.72
C PHE A 429 -20.81 4.57 5.87
N ILE A 430 -19.53 4.35 5.54
CA ILE A 430 -18.44 4.32 6.53
C ILE A 430 -17.86 5.73 6.66
N ARG A 431 -17.55 6.15 7.89
CA ARG A 431 -17.00 7.48 8.18
C ARG A 431 -15.55 7.36 8.62
N SER A 432 -14.66 8.09 7.96
CA SER A 432 -13.21 8.13 8.23
C SER A 432 -12.78 9.57 8.53
N ALA A 433 -13.57 10.26 9.35
CA ALA A 433 -13.46 11.68 9.66
C ALA A 433 -12.43 11.97 10.76
N ILE A 434 -11.89 13.19 10.76
CA ILE A 434 -10.86 13.64 11.71
C ILE A 434 -11.05 15.14 12.02
N PRO A 435 -10.79 15.64 13.24
CA PRO A 435 -10.77 17.08 13.50
C PRO A 435 -9.63 17.79 12.74
N TYR A 436 -9.72 19.10 12.50
CA TYR A 436 -8.62 19.91 11.95
C TYR A 436 -8.47 21.26 12.63
N GLY A 437 -7.28 21.85 12.53
CA GLY A 437 -6.98 23.17 13.09
C GLY A 437 -7.09 23.26 14.63
N PRO A 438 -6.91 24.46 15.20
CA PRO A 438 -6.95 24.68 16.64
C PRO A 438 -8.39 24.76 17.16
N GLU A 439 -8.87 23.73 17.86
CA GLU A 439 -10.08 23.69 18.71
C GLU A 439 -11.38 24.32 18.13
N ALA A 440 -11.56 24.33 16.80
CA ALA A 440 -12.66 25.05 16.13
C ALA A 440 -13.00 24.60 14.68
N SER A 441 -12.73 23.36 14.26
CA SER A 441 -12.86 22.95 12.83
C SER A 441 -12.83 21.43 12.57
N TYR A 442 -13.74 20.88 11.75
CA TYR A 442 -13.90 19.42 11.59
C TYR A 442 -13.89 18.95 10.12
N LEU A 443 -13.12 17.90 9.83
CA LEU A 443 -12.88 17.40 8.48
C LEU A 443 -13.67 16.10 8.32
N TYR A 444 -14.62 16.12 7.39
CA TYR A 444 -15.59 15.05 7.22
C TYR A 444 -15.31 14.26 5.93
N ALA A 445 -14.74 13.06 6.09
CA ALA A 445 -14.50 12.11 5.02
C ALA A 445 -15.41 10.88 5.18
N ILE A 446 -16.10 10.51 4.10
CA ILE A 446 -17.11 9.45 4.05
C ILE A 446 -16.84 8.53 2.88
N VAL A 447 -17.03 7.22 3.06
CA VAL A 447 -16.88 6.18 2.04
C VAL A 447 -18.24 5.50 1.78
N THR A 448 -18.65 5.43 0.51
CA THR A 448 -19.95 4.86 0.07
C THR A 448 -19.88 4.29 -1.35
N SER A 449 -20.70 3.29 -1.69
CA SER A 449 -20.85 2.82 -3.08
C SER A 449 -21.62 3.81 -3.98
N SER A 450 -22.47 4.64 -3.38
CA SER A 450 -23.49 5.44 -4.06
C SER A 450 -23.65 6.78 -3.36
N LEU A 451 -23.69 7.87 -4.12
CA LEU A 451 -24.08 9.17 -3.57
C LEU A 451 -25.59 9.24 -3.41
N GLU A 452 -26.35 8.76 -4.40
CA GLU A 452 -27.82 8.81 -4.41
C GLU A 452 -28.46 8.13 -3.20
N ASN A 453 -27.88 7.04 -2.68
CA ASN A 453 -28.33 6.36 -1.47
C ASN A 453 -27.47 6.68 -0.23
N GLY A 454 -26.24 7.16 -0.38
CA GLY A 454 -25.33 7.43 0.74
C GLY A 454 -25.49 8.83 1.34
N PHE A 455 -24.34 9.49 1.55
CA PHE A 455 -24.23 10.85 2.11
C PHE A 455 -25.31 11.83 1.63
N ARG A 456 -25.49 11.94 0.31
CA ARG A 456 -26.38 12.92 -0.31
C ARG A 456 -27.85 12.66 0.05
N PHE A 457 -28.24 11.39 0.19
CA PHE A 457 -29.58 11.04 0.64
C PHE A 457 -29.82 11.50 2.07
N ILE A 458 -28.91 11.15 2.98
CA ILE A 458 -29.04 11.46 4.40
C ILE A 458 -29.09 12.99 4.60
N GLN A 459 -28.15 13.74 4.01
CA GLN A 459 -28.16 15.20 4.03
C GLN A 459 -29.49 15.76 3.46
N ALA A 460 -29.81 15.48 2.19
CA ALA A 460 -30.87 16.18 1.47
C ALA A 460 -32.29 15.66 1.73
N LYS A 461 -32.47 14.43 2.23
CA LYS A 461 -33.79 13.78 2.43
C LYS A 461 -34.16 13.55 3.89
N TRP A 462 -33.18 13.46 4.80
CA TRP A 462 -33.43 13.21 6.22
C TRP A 462 -33.03 14.41 7.10
N GLU A 463 -31.78 14.85 7.06
CA GLU A 463 -31.24 15.92 7.91
C GLU A 463 -31.86 17.29 7.56
N ASN A 464 -31.87 17.66 6.28
CA ASN A 464 -32.45 18.90 5.76
C ASN A 464 -33.99 18.90 5.71
N ASN A 465 -34.64 17.77 6.05
CA ASN A 465 -36.08 17.59 5.85
C ASN A 465 -36.86 17.76 7.17
N PRO A 466 -37.58 18.88 7.39
CA PRO A 466 -38.29 19.12 8.64
C PRO A 466 -39.50 18.20 8.89
N LYS A 467 -39.91 17.41 7.89
CA LYS A 467 -41.01 16.41 7.98
C LYS A 467 -40.51 14.97 8.18
N PHE A 468 -39.19 14.78 8.26
CA PHE A 468 -38.58 13.50 8.60
C PHE A 468 -38.28 13.47 10.11
N ILE A 469 -38.59 12.41 10.85
CA ILE A 469 -39.02 11.08 10.39
C ILE A 469 -40.52 11.03 10.09
N PHE A 470 -40.90 10.28 9.06
CA PHE A 470 -42.29 10.12 8.63
C PHE A 470 -43.12 9.27 9.61
N GLY A 471 -44.46 9.39 9.54
CA GLY A 471 -45.39 8.59 10.35
C GLY A 471 -45.41 8.92 11.85
N LYS A 472 -44.76 10.02 12.26
CA LYS A 472 -44.75 10.50 13.64
C LYS A 472 -45.97 11.38 13.95
N THR A 473 -46.31 11.46 15.23
CA THR A 473 -47.45 12.20 15.77
C THR A 473 -47.21 13.71 15.75
N ASP A 474 -45.94 14.12 15.87
CA ASP A 474 -45.47 15.40 15.35
C ASP A 474 -45.11 15.19 13.86
N PRO A 475 -45.87 15.76 12.90
CA PRO A 475 -45.61 15.61 11.47
C PRO A 475 -44.46 16.51 10.97
N THR A 476 -43.91 17.34 11.86
CA THR A 476 -42.83 18.31 11.57
C THR A 476 -41.81 18.37 12.71
N PRO A 477 -41.05 17.29 13.01
CA PRO A 477 -40.05 17.30 14.09
C PRO A 477 -38.94 18.35 13.92
N GLY A 478 -38.78 18.88 12.70
CA GLY A 478 -37.80 19.91 12.38
C GLY A 478 -36.52 19.37 11.76
N PHE A 479 -35.57 20.27 11.57
CA PHE A 479 -34.28 19.98 10.94
C PHE A 479 -33.37 19.20 11.89
N ASP A 480 -32.39 18.49 11.33
CA ASP A 480 -31.21 18.13 12.09
C ASP A 480 -30.51 19.40 12.60
N ALA A 481 -30.24 19.45 13.91
CA ALA A 481 -29.71 20.64 14.57
C ALA A 481 -28.21 20.86 14.37
N ILE A 482 -27.47 19.82 13.99
CA ILE A 482 -26.02 19.84 13.78
C ILE A 482 -25.76 20.09 12.30
N ASN A 483 -25.96 19.07 11.46
CA ASN A 483 -25.61 19.06 10.04
C ASN A 483 -26.75 19.46 9.10
N GLY A 484 -28.02 19.45 9.55
CA GLY A 484 -29.15 19.79 8.68
C GLY A 484 -29.07 21.23 8.18
N GLN A 485 -29.23 21.43 6.88
CA GLN A 485 -29.05 22.74 6.22
C GLN A 485 -30.37 23.27 5.63
N ASN A 486 -30.44 24.59 5.49
CA ASN A 486 -31.63 25.31 5.02
C ASN A 486 -31.26 26.54 4.16
N ALA A 487 -30.24 26.43 3.29
CA ALA A 487 -29.74 27.53 2.45
C ALA A 487 -29.47 28.83 3.23
N GLY A 488 -28.75 28.70 4.35
CA GLY A 488 -28.40 29.81 5.26
C GLY A 488 -29.55 30.38 6.09
N GLN A 489 -30.78 29.91 5.90
CA GLN A 489 -31.93 30.34 6.70
C GLN A 489 -31.95 29.65 8.06
N SER A 490 -32.62 30.27 9.03
CA SER A 490 -32.84 29.70 10.36
C SER A 490 -33.51 28.31 10.28
N ARG A 491 -33.17 27.45 11.23
CA ARG A 491 -33.70 26.09 11.38
C ARG A 491 -34.62 26.04 12.60
N PHE A 492 -35.51 25.06 12.66
CA PHE A 492 -36.38 24.83 13.82
C PHE A 492 -36.40 23.34 14.19
N ILE A 493 -36.65 23.02 15.45
CA ILE A 493 -36.64 21.65 15.99
C ILE A 493 -37.54 21.51 17.23
N THR A 494 -38.30 20.42 17.32
CA THR A 494 -39.19 20.09 18.45
C THR A 494 -38.64 18.93 19.29
N GLY A 495 -39.32 18.53 20.37
CA GLY A 495 -38.97 17.35 21.18
C GLY A 495 -37.71 17.46 22.03
N LEU A 496 -36.89 18.51 21.86
CA LEU A 496 -35.64 18.70 22.61
C LEU A 496 -35.85 18.83 24.12
N ASN A 497 -36.94 19.44 24.59
CA ASN A 497 -37.27 19.46 26.01
C ASN A 497 -38.13 18.23 26.38
N PRO A 498 -37.66 17.29 27.22
CA PRO A 498 -38.45 16.12 27.61
C PRO A 498 -39.64 16.47 28.54
N PHE A 499 -39.60 17.63 29.21
CA PHE A 499 -40.68 18.14 30.06
C PHE A 499 -41.71 18.96 29.28
N ASN A 500 -41.36 19.42 28.07
CA ASN A 500 -42.25 20.10 27.14
C ASN A 500 -41.93 19.69 25.68
N PRO A 501 -42.33 18.49 25.22
CA PRO A 501 -41.96 18.01 23.87
C PRO A 501 -42.51 18.87 22.72
N SER A 502 -43.55 19.68 22.97
CA SER A 502 -44.14 20.63 22.02
C SER A 502 -43.38 21.97 21.96
N GLN A 503 -42.33 22.17 22.77
CA GLN A 503 -41.46 23.33 22.65
C GLN A 503 -40.69 23.28 21.33
N ASN A 504 -40.91 24.30 20.49
CA ASN A 504 -40.12 24.52 19.28
C ASN A 504 -38.93 25.44 19.61
N LEU A 505 -37.72 25.01 19.26
CA LEU A 505 -36.49 25.78 19.39
C LEU A 505 -36.03 26.24 18.00
N THR A 506 -35.91 27.56 17.82
CA THR A 506 -35.34 28.15 16.60
C THR A 506 -33.83 28.26 16.74
N ILE A 507 -33.11 27.70 15.77
CA ILE A 507 -31.65 27.81 15.63
C ILE A 507 -31.39 28.88 14.55
N PRO A 508 -30.99 30.12 14.92
CA PRO A 508 -30.97 31.25 13.99
C PRO A 508 -29.81 31.20 12.98
N THR A 509 -28.68 30.64 13.38
CA THR A 509 -27.46 30.46 12.58
C THR A 509 -27.06 28.99 12.60
N GLN A 510 -26.33 28.53 11.58
CA GLN A 510 -25.77 27.18 11.58
C GLN A 510 -24.50 27.11 12.45
N PHE A 511 -24.33 26.01 13.19
CA PHE A 511 -23.10 25.74 13.94
C PHE A 511 -22.02 25.09 13.07
N VAL A 512 -22.41 24.50 11.95
CA VAL A 512 -21.54 23.81 10.99
C VAL A 512 -21.61 24.55 9.65
N GLN A 513 -20.48 25.05 9.15
CA GLN A 513 -20.37 25.75 7.87
C GLN A 513 -19.53 24.93 6.88
N PRO A 514 -20.08 24.55 5.72
CA PRO A 514 -19.27 23.96 4.66
C PRO A 514 -18.35 25.01 4.04
N LEU A 515 -17.05 24.71 3.99
CA LEU A 515 -16.01 25.46 3.27
C LEU A 515 -15.61 24.77 1.95
N GLY A 516 -16.41 23.78 1.53
CA GLY A 516 -16.29 23.09 0.26
C GLY A 516 -15.96 21.61 0.39
N GLY A 517 -15.80 20.97 -0.76
CA GLY A 517 -15.49 19.56 -0.87
C GLY A 517 -15.63 19.05 -2.30
N GLU A 518 -15.42 17.75 -2.50
CA GLU A 518 -15.53 17.10 -3.79
C GLU A 518 -15.94 15.61 -3.65
N TYR A 519 -16.48 15.05 -4.72
CA TYR A 519 -16.78 13.64 -4.88
C TYR A 519 -15.68 12.92 -5.65
N PHE A 520 -15.04 11.95 -4.99
CA PHE A 520 -13.95 11.14 -5.54
C PHE A 520 -14.38 9.67 -5.68
N PHE A 521 -13.60 8.93 -6.47
CA PHE A 521 -13.63 7.48 -6.56
C PHE A 521 -12.25 6.94 -6.16
N SER A 522 -12.21 6.07 -5.16
CA SER A 522 -11.04 5.31 -4.71
C SER A 522 -11.00 3.97 -5.47
N PRO A 523 -10.23 3.83 -6.56
CA PRO A 523 -10.14 2.60 -7.33
C PRO A 523 -9.43 1.49 -6.55
N SER A 524 -9.60 0.25 -7.01
CA SER A 524 -8.88 -0.90 -6.47
C SER A 524 -7.41 -0.93 -6.94
N ILE A 525 -6.53 -1.47 -6.09
CA ILE A 525 -5.07 -1.36 -6.20
C ILE A 525 -4.53 -2.05 -7.47
N ASN A 526 -5.16 -3.15 -7.92
CA ASN A 526 -4.79 -3.81 -9.17
C ASN A 526 -5.08 -2.96 -10.42
N VAL A 527 -6.06 -2.05 -10.36
CA VAL A 527 -6.36 -1.11 -11.45
C VAL A 527 -5.28 -0.03 -11.54
N LEU A 528 -4.77 0.43 -10.40
CA LEU A 528 -3.65 1.37 -10.32
C LEU A 528 -2.34 0.72 -10.80
N LYS A 529 -2.02 -0.48 -10.31
CA LYS A 529 -0.82 -1.26 -10.71
C LYS A 529 -0.83 -1.63 -12.19
N SER A 530 -1.94 -2.17 -12.72
CA SER A 530 -2.06 -2.53 -14.14
C SER A 530 -2.18 -1.30 -15.07
N GLY A 531 -2.52 -0.14 -14.52
CA GLY A 531 -2.66 1.14 -15.21
C GLY A 531 -4.03 1.33 -15.84
N LEU A 532 -4.72 2.40 -15.42
CA LEU A 532 -6.02 2.83 -15.94
C LEU A 532 -6.03 2.95 -17.48
N LEU A 533 -4.98 3.52 -18.08
CA LEU A 533 -4.82 3.60 -19.54
C LEU A 533 -4.70 2.24 -20.23
N THR A 534 -4.24 1.18 -19.58
CA THR A 534 -4.05 -0.13 -20.21
C THR A 534 -5.38 -0.77 -20.62
N TRP A 535 -6.49 -0.41 -19.97
CA TRP A 535 -7.84 -0.81 -20.34
C TRP A 535 -8.44 0.08 -21.43
N ALA A 536 -8.24 1.41 -21.36
CA ALA A 536 -8.61 2.33 -22.43
C ALA A 536 -7.90 1.99 -23.75
N LEU A 537 -6.59 1.70 -23.69
CA LEU A 537 -5.78 1.26 -24.83
C LEU A 537 -6.15 -0.15 -25.31
N LYS A 538 -6.60 -1.07 -24.44
CA LYS A 538 -7.19 -2.35 -24.89
C LYS A 538 -8.49 -2.14 -25.67
N LYS A 539 -9.39 -1.26 -25.20
CA LYS A 539 -10.58 -0.87 -25.99
C LYS A 539 -10.18 -0.22 -27.32
N LEU A 540 -9.19 0.67 -27.31
CA LEU A 540 -8.68 1.31 -28.53
C LEU A 540 -7.99 0.31 -29.49
N GLN A 541 -7.30 -0.71 -28.98
CA GLN A 541 -6.72 -1.81 -29.75
C GLN A 541 -7.79 -2.77 -30.32
N ILE A 542 -8.90 -2.99 -29.61
CA ILE A 542 -10.04 -3.75 -30.12
C ILE A 542 -10.75 -2.96 -31.23
N ILE A 543 -11.02 -1.68 -31.00
CA ILE A 543 -11.64 -0.77 -31.99
C ILE A 543 -10.75 -0.62 -33.23
N THR A 544 -9.44 -0.42 -33.06
CA THR A 544 -8.50 -0.37 -34.20
C THR A 544 -8.31 -1.73 -34.86
N ARG A 545 -8.41 -2.88 -34.17
CA ARG A 545 -8.50 -4.19 -34.84
C ARG A 545 -9.77 -4.37 -35.67
N TYR A 546 -10.90 -3.79 -35.26
CA TYR A 546 -12.12 -3.76 -36.07
C TYR A 546 -12.00 -2.80 -37.28
N LEU A 547 -11.29 -1.67 -37.14
CA LEU A 547 -11.12 -0.69 -38.22
C LEU A 547 -9.98 -1.03 -39.20
N THR A 548 -8.90 -1.68 -38.75
CA THR A 548 -7.76 -2.09 -39.61
C THR A 548 -8.07 -3.27 -40.52
N LEU A 549 -9.19 -3.98 -40.29
CA LEU A 549 -9.75 -4.92 -41.26
C LEU A 549 -10.35 -4.24 -42.51
N SER A 550 -10.50 -2.90 -42.52
CA SER A 550 -11.16 -2.15 -43.60
C SER A 550 -10.26 -1.22 -44.41
N PHE A 551 -9.04 -0.88 -43.95
CA PHE A 551 -8.17 0.08 -44.66
C PHE A 551 -6.69 -0.32 -44.69
N TYR A 552 -6.25 -0.81 -45.85
CA TYR A 552 -4.84 -0.88 -46.26
C TYR A 552 -4.54 0.26 -47.25
N ARG A 553 -3.66 1.21 -46.90
CA ARG A 553 -2.63 1.85 -47.78
C ARG A 553 -1.93 3.08 -47.15
N TRP A 554 -0.58 3.04 -47.19
CA TRP A 554 0.40 4.15 -47.30
C TRP A 554 0.76 5.05 -46.07
N PRO A 555 2.07 5.18 -45.75
CA PRO A 555 2.68 6.14 -44.78
C PRO A 555 3.63 7.18 -45.47
N PRO A 556 4.52 7.94 -44.79
CA PRO A 556 4.39 8.80 -43.58
C PRO A 556 5.07 10.21 -43.69
N LEU A 557 4.74 11.16 -42.80
CA LEU A 557 5.52 12.38 -42.41
C LEU A 557 5.03 12.88 -41.00
N VAL A 558 5.66 13.82 -40.27
CA VAL A 558 7.00 13.88 -39.63
C VAL A 558 7.05 15.11 -38.65
N GLN A 559 7.38 14.89 -37.37
CA GLN A 559 7.95 15.79 -36.32
C GLN A 559 7.33 17.17 -35.90
N PHE A 560 7.87 17.68 -34.77
CA PHE A 560 7.70 18.97 -34.04
C PHE A 560 6.42 19.19 -33.19
N ALA A 561 6.45 19.92 -32.05
CA ALA A 561 7.49 20.84 -31.50
C ALA A 561 7.70 20.74 -29.95
N HIS A 562 8.64 21.56 -29.42
CA HIS A 562 9.12 21.64 -28.03
C HIS A 562 8.64 22.93 -27.30
N PHE A 563 9.24 23.27 -26.13
CA PHE A 563 9.18 24.56 -25.39
C PHE A 563 7.90 24.79 -24.53
N ILE A 564 7.90 25.38 -23.31
CA ILE A 564 8.86 26.24 -22.54
C ILE A 564 9.00 25.79 -21.04
N THR A 565 10.08 26.28 -20.42
CA THR A 565 10.55 26.27 -18.99
C THR A 565 9.56 26.87 -17.95
N SER A 566 9.81 27.14 -16.66
CA SER A 566 10.93 27.08 -15.65
C SER A 566 10.32 27.45 -14.27
N SER A 567 10.94 27.35 -13.07
CA SER A 567 11.99 26.52 -12.43
C SER A 567 12.11 27.00 -10.96
N SER A 568 12.59 26.19 -10.01
CA SER A 568 12.99 26.65 -8.65
C SER A 568 13.92 25.65 -7.95
N GLU A 569 15.03 26.13 -7.39
CA GLU A 569 16.09 25.32 -6.76
C GLU A 569 15.67 24.66 -5.44
N MET A 570 16.39 23.62 -5.00
CA MET A 570 16.28 23.03 -3.66
C MET A 570 17.65 22.52 -3.16
N GLU A 571 18.05 22.93 -1.96
CA GLU A 571 19.38 22.65 -1.41
C GLU A 571 19.60 21.17 -1.06
N ILE A 572 20.85 20.70 -1.19
CA ILE A 572 21.24 19.30 -0.93
C ILE A 572 21.61 19.11 0.56
N GLU A 573 20.82 18.29 1.27
CA GLU A 573 21.24 17.72 2.57
C GLU A 573 21.42 16.19 2.54
N LYS A 574 21.99 15.61 3.62
CA LYS A 574 22.99 14.52 3.52
C LYS A 574 22.40 13.10 3.56
N ASP A 575 23.08 12.15 2.90
CA ASP A 575 22.67 10.74 2.82
C ASP A 575 22.81 10.00 4.16
N VAL A 576 21.67 9.56 4.67
CA VAL A 576 21.47 8.81 5.93
C VAL A 576 22.20 7.46 5.97
N PHE A 577 22.73 6.97 4.84
CA PHE A 577 23.41 5.67 4.74
C PHE A 577 24.90 5.77 4.35
N THR A 578 25.47 6.98 4.32
CA THR A 578 26.92 7.19 4.28
C THR A 578 27.38 7.96 5.51
N ASP A 579 27.04 7.46 6.70
CA ASP A 579 27.60 8.00 7.95
C ASP A 579 29.09 7.63 8.03
N ASN A 580 29.94 8.57 7.61
CA ASN A 580 31.39 8.44 7.66
C ASN A 580 31.90 8.76 9.09
N ASN A 581 31.51 7.96 10.08
CA ASN A 581 32.01 8.07 11.45
C ASN A 581 32.37 6.71 12.09
N VAL A 582 33.65 6.60 12.45
CA VAL A 582 34.20 5.91 13.64
C VAL A 582 33.66 4.51 13.98
N ASP A 583 34.41 3.48 13.55
CA ASP A 583 34.65 2.20 14.27
C ASP A 583 33.45 1.57 15.02
N GLU A 584 32.30 1.46 14.37
CA GLU A 584 31.16 0.72 14.92
C GLU A 584 31.50 -0.78 15.05
N ILE A 585 31.41 -1.31 16.28
CA ILE A 585 31.77 -2.70 16.58
C ILE A 585 30.65 -3.63 16.08
N VAL A 586 30.87 -4.20 14.89
CA VAL A 586 30.00 -5.21 14.30
C VAL A 586 30.06 -6.51 15.11
N ASP A 587 28.89 -6.99 15.54
CA ASP A 587 28.74 -8.34 16.08
C ASP A 587 29.01 -9.38 14.97
N ALA A 588 30.03 -10.22 15.19
CA ALA A 588 30.44 -11.24 14.24
C ALA A 588 29.44 -12.40 14.15
N ASP A 589 28.72 -12.71 15.24
CA ASP A 589 27.81 -13.86 15.29
C ASP A 589 26.60 -13.65 14.37
N VAL A 590 26.16 -12.39 14.21
CA VAL A 590 25.09 -11.98 13.26
C VAL A 590 25.45 -12.32 11.81
N ILE A 591 26.72 -12.16 11.42
CA ILE A 591 27.19 -12.45 10.05
C ILE A 591 27.55 -13.94 9.90
N GLU A 592 28.17 -14.54 10.91
CA GLU A 592 28.55 -15.96 10.93
C GLU A 592 27.31 -16.87 10.81
N ALA A 593 26.19 -16.51 11.45
CA ALA A 593 24.92 -17.25 11.40
C ALA A 593 24.30 -17.33 9.99
N VAL A 594 24.66 -16.42 9.07
CA VAL A 594 24.06 -16.29 7.73
C VAL A 594 25.06 -16.39 6.58
N LYS A 595 26.35 -16.61 6.87
CA LYS A 595 27.47 -16.61 5.91
C LYS A 595 27.27 -17.48 4.68
N GLU A 596 26.63 -18.64 4.84
CA GLU A 596 26.34 -19.60 3.75
C GLU A 596 25.34 -19.03 2.72
N ASN A 597 24.58 -17.99 3.09
CA ASN A 597 23.61 -17.30 2.23
C ASN A 597 24.17 -16.00 1.61
N ILE A 598 25.47 -15.70 1.78
CA ILE A 598 26.12 -14.49 1.26
C ILE A 598 26.94 -14.86 0.01
N GLN A 599 26.60 -14.28 -1.14
CA GLN A 599 27.41 -14.38 -2.34
C GLN A 599 28.76 -13.67 -2.14
N PRO A 600 29.90 -14.38 -2.29
CA PRO A 600 31.22 -13.78 -2.13
C PRO A 600 31.55 -12.84 -3.29
N LEU A 601 31.97 -11.61 -2.96
CA LEU A 601 32.44 -10.60 -3.92
C LEU A 601 33.96 -10.49 -3.88
N GLN A 602 34.60 -10.21 -5.02
CA GLN A 602 36.07 -10.16 -5.15
C GLN A 602 36.76 -9.12 -4.25
N LYS A 603 36.03 -8.09 -3.80
CA LYS A 603 36.50 -7.05 -2.87
C LYS A 603 35.99 -7.23 -1.43
N GLY A 604 35.28 -8.32 -1.15
CA GLY A 604 34.46 -8.46 0.06
C GLY A 604 33.18 -7.60 0.00
N ARG A 605 32.49 -7.52 1.14
CA ARG A 605 31.32 -6.68 1.41
C ARG A 605 31.58 -5.93 2.73
N ARG A 606 31.00 -4.74 2.93
CA ARG A 606 31.16 -3.99 4.19
C ARG A 606 30.48 -4.75 5.33
N ALA A 607 31.19 -4.99 6.42
CA ALA A 607 30.66 -5.72 7.57
C ALA A 607 29.50 -4.98 8.26
N THR A 608 29.59 -3.66 8.41
CA THR A 608 28.52 -2.80 8.94
C THR A 608 27.25 -2.89 8.10
N ALA A 609 27.36 -2.75 6.78
CA ALA A 609 26.22 -2.88 5.87
C ALA A 609 25.57 -4.28 5.93
N LEU A 610 26.37 -5.35 6.01
CA LEU A 610 25.85 -6.71 6.20
C LEU A 610 25.15 -6.87 7.55
N SER A 611 25.74 -6.36 8.64
CA SER A 611 25.17 -6.41 9.98
C SER A 611 23.81 -5.70 10.03
N ALA A 612 23.71 -4.48 9.47
CA ALA A 612 22.45 -3.75 9.34
C ALA A 612 21.42 -4.51 8.50
N ILE A 613 21.83 -5.09 7.37
CA ILE A 613 20.98 -5.89 6.48
C ILE A 613 20.39 -7.14 7.17
N PHE A 614 21.14 -7.79 8.07
CA PHE A 614 20.71 -9.02 8.75
C PHE A 614 20.09 -8.77 10.14
N SER A 615 20.37 -7.64 10.77
CA SER A 615 19.70 -7.20 12.00
C SER A 615 18.30 -6.61 11.73
N THR A 616 18.03 -6.17 10.50
CA THR A 616 16.72 -5.63 10.10
C THR A 616 15.75 -6.75 9.71
N PRO A 617 14.54 -6.83 10.29
CA PRO A 617 13.47 -7.74 9.88
C PRO A 617 13.15 -7.68 8.38
N HIS A 618 12.85 -8.84 7.77
CA HIS A 618 12.71 -8.97 6.31
C HIS A 618 11.71 -7.99 5.69
N ALA A 619 10.53 -7.81 6.29
CA ALA A 619 9.49 -6.89 5.79
C ALA A 619 9.95 -5.42 5.82
N GLN A 620 10.54 -4.97 6.93
CA GLN A 620 11.10 -3.61 7.04
C GLN A 620 12.22 -3.38 6.02
N ARG A 621 13.09 -4.37 5.85
CA ARG A 621 14.17 -4.34 4.85
C ARG A 621 13.61 -4.21 3.43
N GLU A 622 12.58 -4.96 3.06
CA GLU A 622 11.99 -4.90 1.71
C GLU A 622 11.40 -3.51 1.39
N VAL A 623 10.74 -2.87 2.37
CA VAL A 623 10.24 -1.49 2.25
C VAL A 623 11.40 -0.49 2.08
N ILE A 624 12.43 -0.56 2.93
CA ILE A 624 13.60 0.33 2.87
C ILE A 624 14.35 0.17 1.52
N LEU A 625 14.53 -1.07 1.06
CA LEU A 625 15.17 -1.35 -0.23
C LEU A 625 14.31 -0.87 -1.41
N THR A 626 12.99 -0.96 -1.32
CA THR A 626 12.08 -0.43 -2.35
C THR A 626 12.16 1.11 -2.41
N LYS A 627 12.12 1.80 -1.25
CA LYS A 627 12.24 3.26 -1.17
C LYS A 627 13.57 3.76 -1.74
N LYS A 628 14.70 3.13 -1.41
CA LYS A 628 16.00 3.45 -2.03
C LYS A 628 16.08 3.10 -3.53
N ARG A 629 15.47 2.00 -3.98
CA ARG A 629 15.42 1.65 -5.42
C ARG A 629 14.68 2.72 -6.23
N VAL A 630 13.60 3.28 -5.70
CA VAL A 630 12.88 4.40 -6.33
C VAL A 630 13.73 5.67 -6.34
N GLN A 631 14.41 6.00 -5.24
CA GLN A 631 15.32 7.15 -5.15
C GLN A 631 16.45 7.09 -6.20
N PHE A 632 17.11 5.94 -6.36
CA PHE A 632 18.14 5.78 -7.39
C PHE A 632 17.58 5.85 -8.82
N ARG A 633 16.37 5.33 -9.07
CA ARG A 633 15.73 5.48 -10.39
C ARG A 633 15.40 6.94 -10.72
N LEU A 634 15.02 7.74 -9.72
CA LEU A 634 14.82 9.19 -9.91
C LEU A 634 16.14 9.89 -10.25
N GLN A 635 17.23 9.60 -9.53
CA GLN A 635 18.55 10.18 -9.84
C GLN A 635 19.05 9.79 -11.25
N VAL A 636 18.79 8.56 -11.70
CA VAL A 636 19.14 8.12 -13.06
C VAL A 636 18.33 8.90 -14.11
N GLU A 637 17.05 9.14 -13.85
CA GLU A 637 16.18 9.88 -14.76
C GLU A 637 16.52 11.37 -14.83
N GLN A 638 16.86 12.01 -13.70
CA GLN A 638 17.37 13.39 -13.66
C GLN A 638 18.64 13.49 -14.53
N ALA A 639 19.67 12.72 -14.19
CA ALA A 639 20.93 12.69 -14.94
C ALA A 639 20.75 12.48 -16.45
N LEU A 640 19.81 11.63 -16.89
CA LEU A 640 19.54 11.37 -18.32
C LEU A 640 18.72 12.46 -19.03
N ASN A 641 18.13 13.42 -18.29
CA ASN A 641 17.51 14.61 -18.86
C ASN A 641 18.48 15.80 -18.83
N ASP A 642 19.29 15.90 -17.77
CA ASP A 642 20.21 17.01 -17.51
C ASP A 642 21.48 16.95 -18.40
N GLU A 643 21.64 15.90 -19.24
CA GLU A 643 22.72 15.77 -20.24
C GLU A 643 22.65 16.78 -21.41
N ASP A 644 21.49 17.41 -21.65
CA ASP A 644 21.25 18.29 -22.82
C ASP A 644 21.43 19.81 -22.52
N ASP A 645 21.64 20.21 -21.25
CA ASP A 645 21.81 21.61 -20.83
C ASP A 645 23.26 21.89 -20.34
N ASP A 646 23.86 23.00 -20.79
CA ASP A 646 25.26 23.42 -20.49
C ASP A 646 25.47 23.93 -19.02
N GLU A 647 24.77 23.38 -18.02
CA GLU A 647 24.88 23.80 -16.61
C GLU A 647 25.99 23.05 -15.83
N GLU A 648 26.72 23.80 -15.01
CA GLU A 648 28.00 23.38 -14.37
C GLU A 648 27.83 22.36 -13.22
N GLU A 649 26.59 21.98 -12.88
CA GLU A 649 26.26 21.04 -11.78
C GLU A 649 25.49 19.77 -12.27
N SER A 650 25.52 19.49 -13.58
CA SER A 650 24.90 18.30 -14.18
C SER A 650 25.45 16.96 -13.64
N LEU A 651 24.56 16.01 -13.36
CA LEU A 651 24.91 14.71 -12.78
C LEU A 651 25.26 13.68 -13.87
N ASP A 652 26.50 13.20 -13.89
CA ASP A 652 26.98 12.14 -14.82
C ASP A 652 26.17 10.83 -14.70
N PRO A 653 25.34 10.44 -15.71
CA PRO A 653 24.52 9.23 -15.66
C PRO A 653 25.33 7.95 -15.42
N LEU A 654 26.56 7.86 -15.95
CA LEU A 654 27.40 6.68 -15.77
C LEU A 654 27.83 6.51 -14.30
N ASP A 655 28.01 7.61 -13.57
CA ASP A 655 28.24 7.56 -12.12
C ASP A 655 26.98 7.13 -11.37
N VAL A 656 25.80 7.69 -11.70
CA VAL A 656 24.54 7.31 -11.04
C VAL A 656 24.22 5.83 -11.26
N TYR A 657 24.31 5.33 -12.49
CA TYR A 657 24.16 3.89 -12.78
C TYR A 657 25.20 3.05 -12.03
N SER A 658 26.46 3.50 -11.97
CA SER A 658 27.52 2.80 -11.22
C SER A 658 27.21 2.72 -9.72
N ARG A 659 26.73 3.81 -9.11
CA ARG A 659 26.28 3.84 -7.70
C ARG A 659 25.06 2.96 -7.47
N PHE A 660 24.07 2.99 -8.36
CA PHE A 660 22.85 2.18 -8.23
C PHE A 660 23.14 0.68 -8.36
N VAL A 661 24.01 0.26 -9.29
CA VAL A 661 24.49 -1.12 -9.43
C VAL A 661 25.32 -1.55 -8.21
N ALA A 662 26.22 -0.69 -7.70
CA ALA A 662 26.99 -0.95 -6.49
C ALA A 662 26.07 -1.14 -5.25
N TRP A 663 25.14 -0.22 -5.03
CA TRP A 663 24.14 -0.31 -3.97
C TRP A 663 23.28 -1.57 -4.08
N THR A 664 22.87 -1.96 -5.30
CA THR A 664 22.08 -3.18 -5.54
C THR A 664 22.90 -4.42 -5.19
N MET A 665 24.20 -4.48 -5.56
CA MET A 665 25.07 -5.58 -5.15
C MET A 665 25.27 -5.63 -3.64
N GLU A 666 25.53 -4.50 -2.97
CA GLU A 666 25.70 -4.45 -1.50
C GLU A 666 24.41 -4.87 -0.75
N SER A 667 23.24 -4.36 -1.19
CA SER A 667 21.94 -4.51 -0.51
C SER A 667 21.26 -5.88 -0.62
N TYR A 668 21.67 -6.68 -1.60
CA TYR A 668 21.15 -8.04 -1.83
C TYR A 668 22.31 -9.05 -1.65
N PRO A 669 22.53 -9.59 -0.43
CA PRO A 669 23.65 -10.50 -0.16
C PRO A 669 23.64 -11.77 -1.01
N GLN A 670 22.46 -12.29 -1.35
CA GLN A 670 22.29 -13.45 -2.24
C GLN A 670 22.62 -13.14 -3.72
N GLY A 671 22.81 -11.87 -4.08
CA GLY A 671 23.20 -11.44 -5.43
C GLY A 671 22.03 -11.33 -6.40
N GLN A 672 21.99 -12.21 -7.39
CA GLN A 672 21.05 -12.15 -8.52
C GLN A 672 19.75 -12.92 -8.20
N SER A 673 18.67 -12.18 -7.96
CA SER A 673 17.32 -12.71 -7.78
C SER A 673 16.31 -11.87 -8.57
N ALA A 674 15.06 -12.33 -8.67
CA ALA A 674 13.98 -11.54 -9.26
C ALA A 674 13.68 -10.26 -8.44
N GLU A 675 13.93 -10.30 -7.13
CA GLU A 675 13.78 -9.16 -6.21
C GLU A 675 14.91 -8.14 -6.36
N SER A 676 16.14 -8.59 -6.65
CA SER A 676 17.28 -7.68 -6.82
C SER A 676 17.25 -6.96 -8.17
N GLY A 677 16.70 -7.57 -9.22
CA GLY A 677 16.51 -6.95 -10.54
C GLY A 677 17.83 -6.50 -11.18
N LEU A 678 18.94 -7.15 -10.80
CA LEU A 678 20.30 -6.70 -11.13
C LEU A 678 20.66 -6.93 -12.60
N ILE A 679 20.09 -7.95 -13.25
CA ILE A 679 20.34 -8.21 -14.67
C ILE A 679 19.60 -7.19 -15.52
N GLU A 680 18.34 -6.91 -15.17
CA GLU A 680 17.50 -5.91 -15.79
C GLU A 680 18.12 -4.51 -15.68
N LEU A 681 18.64 -4.14 -14.51
CA LEU A 681 19.37 -2.87 -14.30
C LEU A 681 20.69 -2.80 -15.10
N LEU A 682 21.43 -3.90 -15.21
CA LEU A 682 22.67 -3.94 -16.01
C LEU A 682 22.38 -3.83 -17.51
N GLU A 683 21.33 -4.50 -18.00
CA GLU A 683 20.86 -4.39 -19.40
C GLU A 683 20.40 -2.96 -19.72
N GLU A 684 19.57 -2.37 -18.85
CA GLU A 684 19.10 -0.99 -18.95
C GLU A 684 20.28 0.00 -19.05
N ALA A 685 21.26 -0.11 -18.15
CA ALA A 685 22.46 0.74 -18.16
C ALA A 685 23.32 0.55 -19.42
N THR A 686 23.55 -0.70 -19.85
CA THR A 686 24.40 -1.03 -21.01
C THR A 686 23.73 -0.74 -22.37
N ARG A 687 22.40 -0.60 -22.39
CA ARG A 687 21.65 -0.19 -23.59
C ARG A 687 21.45 1.33 -23.66
N VAL A 688 21.04 1.99 -22.58
CA VAL A 688 20.76 3.44 -22.60
C VAL A 688 22.04 4.26 -22.86
N LEU A 689 23.17 3.82 -22.32
CA LEU A 689 24.47 4.49 -22.48
C LEU A 689 25.24 4.03 -23.74
N ILE A 690 24.62 3.29 -24.68
CA ILE A 690 25.34 2.84 -25.89
C ILE A 690 25.54 3.96 -26.91
N ASP A 691 24.60 4.90 -27.04
CA ASP A 691 24.66 6.00 -28.02
C ASP A 691 24.60 7.39 -27.36
N ARG A 692 24.78 7.45 -26.03
CA ARG A 692 24.88 8.67 -25.23
C ARG A 692 26.31 8.92 -24.75
N GLY A 693 26.69 10.21 -24.69
CA GLY A 693 27.98 10.68 -24.20
C GLY A 693 29.22 10.09 -24.92
N ASN A 694 30.40 10.28 -24.32
CA ASN A 694 31.65 9.64 -24.76
C ASN A 694 32.02 8.43 -23.87
N TYR A 695 31.03 7.75 -23.29
CA TYR A 695 31.23 6.68 -22.33
C TYR A 695 31.86 5.41 -22.92
N LYS A 696 31.92 5.28 -24.26
CA LYS A 696 32.42 4.10 -24.97
C LYS A 696 33.84 3.70 -24.55
N GLN A 697 34.71 4.63 -24.17
CA GLN A 697 36.07 4.33 -23.66
C GLN A 697 36.25 4.52 -22.14
N ASP A 698 35.18 4.71 -21.36
CA ASP A 698 35.28 4.88 -19.90
C ASP A 698 35.49 3.53 -19.18
N PRO A 699 36.56 3.37 -18.36
CA PRO A 699 36.76 2.18 -17.54
C PRO A 699 35.68 1.90 -16.49
N ARG A 700 34.74 2.81 -16.21
CA ARG A 700 33.52 2.58 -15.42
C ARG A 700 32.49 1.84 -16.26
N TYR A 701 32.25 2.27 -17.49
CA TYR A 701 31.29 1.62 -18.41
C TYR A 701 31.74 0.20 -18.78
N MET A 702 33.03 0.01 -19.04
CA MET A 702 33.62 -1.32 -19.24
C MET A 702 33.35 -2.28 -18.08
N LYS A 703 33.29 -1.81 -16.82
CA LYS A 703 32.97 -2.65 -15.65
C LYS A 703 31.49 -3.03 -15.58
N LEU A 704 30.56 -2.18 -16.04
CA LEU A 704 29.14 -2.54 -16.12
C LEU A 704 28.93 -3.67 -17.12
N TRP A 705 29.58 -3.59 -18.29
CA TRP A 705 29.61 -4.66 -19.28
C TRP A 705 30.27 -5.95 -18.77
N ASP A 706 31.40 -5.84 -18.05
CA ASP A 706 32.11 -6.99 -17.45
C ASP A 706 31.29 -7.68 -16.35
N LEU A 707 30.49 -6.92 -15.58
CA LEU A 707 29.52 -7.45 -14.63
C LEU A 707 28.33 -8.13 -15.34
N TYR A 708 27.77 -7.52 -16.39
CA TYR A 708 26.68 -8.10 -17.18
C TYR A 708 27.09 -9.42 -17.82
N ALA A 709 28.26 -9.46 -18.45
CA ALA A 709 28.85 -10.68 -19.00
C ALA A 709 29.10 -11.78 -17.95
N GLY A 710 29.24 -11.42 -16.67
CA GLY A 710 29.36 -12.37 -15.55
C GLY A 710 28.07 -13.13 -15.22
N TYR A 711 26.90 -12.64 -15.64
CA TYR A 711 25.59 -13.27 -15.41
C TYR A 711 25.03 -14.02 -16.62
N VAL A 712 25.49 -13.69 -17.84
CA VAL A 712 25.00 -14.24 -19.12
C VAL A 712 25.58 -15.64 -19.39
N ASP A 713 24.76 -16.53 -19.95
CA ASP A 713 25.12 -17.95 -20.16
C ASP A 713 26.22 -18.16 -21.24
N LYS A 714 26.39 -17.19 -22.14
CA LYS A 714 27.43 -17.15 -23.18
C LYS A 714 28.18 -15.79 -23.16
N PRO A 715 29.11 -15.55 -22.20
CA PRO A 715 29.77 -14.26 -22.03
C PRO A 715 30.47 -13.74 -23.30
N GLN A 716 30.98 -14.63 -24.15
CA GLN A 716 31.64 -14.27 -25.40
C GLN A 716 30.77 -13.43 -26.36
N ILE A 717 29.45 -13.56 -26.30
CA ILE A 717 28.51 -12.77 -27.11
C ILE A 717 28.56 -11.29 -26.70
N ILE A 718 28.75 -10.99 -25.41
CA ILE A 718 28.90 -9.62 -24.92
C ILE A 718 30.17 -8.97 -25.47
N TYR A 719 31.33 -9.59 -25.28
CA TYR A 719 32.61 -8.99 -25.73
C TYR A 719 32.71 -8.90 -27.26
N ALA A 720 32.06 -9.82 -28.00
CA ALA A 720 31.94 -9.71 -29.46
C ALA A 720 31.09 -8.49 -29.88
N PHE A 721 29.96 -8.24 -29.21
CA PHE A 721 29.12 -7.06 -29.44
C PHE A 721 29.81 -5.75 -29.05
N MET A 722 30.51 -5.72 -27.90
CA MET A 722 31.34 -4.58 -27.51
C MET A 722 32.38 -4.25 -28.58
N LEU A 723 33.04 -5.27 -29.14
CA LEU A 723 34.01 -5.11 -30.22
C LEU A 723 33.38 -4.61 -31.54
N LYS A 724 32.14 -5.03 -31.86
CA LYS A 724 31.37 -4.59 -33.03
C LYS A 724 30.92 -3.12 -32.93
N ASN A 725 30.65 -2.64 -31.71
CA ASN A 725 30.17 -1.28 -31.42
C ASN A 725 31.26 -0.32 -30.87
N GLU A 726 32.52 -0.72 -31.00
CA GLU A 726 33.72 0.03 -30.57
C GLU A 726 33.75 0.43 -29.07
N ILE A 727 33.11 -0.37 -28.21
CA ILE A 727 33.09 -0.19 -26.75
C ILE A 727 34.37 -0.77 -26.14
N ALA A 728 35.01 -0.01 -25.24
CA ALA A 728 36.23 -0.34 -24.50
C ALA A 728 37.44 -0.71 -25.38
N THR A 729 37.44 -0.32 -26.65
CA THR A 729 38.47 -0.68 -27.63
C THR A 729 39.85 -0.09 -27.37
N GLU A 730 39.96 0.94 -26.54
CA GLU A 730 41.23 1.53 -26.10
C GLU A 730 41.76 0.94 -24.78
N ILE A 731 40.93 0.16 -24.07
CA ILE A 731 41.22 -0.34 -22.72
C ILE A 731 41.87 -1.73 -22.78
N GLY A 732 43.12 -1.86 -22.32
CA GLY A 732 43.85 -3.13 -22.33
C GLY A 732 43.18 -4.28 -21.55
N GLN A 733 42.42 -3.94 -20.49
CA GLN A 733 41.67 -4.93 -19.69
C GLN A 733 40.54 -5.62 -20.48
N PHE A 734 39.95 -4.96 -21.49
CA PHE A 734 38.91 -5.56 -22.33
C PHE A 734 39.47 -6.76 -23.12
N TYR A 735 40.62 -6.58 -23.77
CA TYR A 735 41.27 -7.64 -24.55
C TYR A 735 41.79 -8.77 -23.66
N GLU A 736 42.28 -8.48 -22.45
CA GLU A 736 42.64 -9.49 -21.46
C GLU A 736 41.44 -10.36 -21.05
N LYS A 737 40.30 -9.73 -20.70
CA LYS A 737 39.07 -10.45 -20.32
C LYS A 737 38.49 -11.26 -21.46
N TYR A 738 38.39 -10.69 -22.66
CA TYR A 738 37.82 -11.37 -23.82
C TYR A 738 38.69 -12.56 -24.24
N ALA A 739 40.01 -12.40 -24.33
CA ALA A 739 40.91 -13.50 -24.67
C ALA A 739 40.91 -14.61 -23.60
N TYR A 740 40.81 -14.27 -22.31
CA TYR A 740 40.67 -15.26 -21.22
C TYR A 740 39.36 -16.07 -21.31
N ILE A 741 38.26 -15.44 -21.71
CA ILE A 741 36.97 -16.13 -21.91
C ILE A 741 37.01 -17.04 -23.14
N LEU A 742 37.67 -16.61 -24.23
CA LEU A 742 37.91 -17.44 -25.41
C LEU A 742 38.85 -18.62 -25.10
N GLU A 743 39.90 -18.41 -24.31
CA GLU A 743 40.81 -19.47 -23.81
C GLU A 743 40.06 -20.51 -22.97
N ARG A 744 39.19 -20.07 -22.05
CA ARG A 744 38.31 -20.96 -21.27
C ARG A 744 37.27 -21.69 -22.13
N SER A 745 36.92 -21.15 -23.29
CA SER A 745 35.99 -21.76 -24.26
C SER A 745 36.69 -22.69 -25.25
N GLY A 746 38.02 -22.90 -25.12
CA GLY A 746 38.82 -23.69 -26.06
C GLY A 746 39.09 -23.01 -27.41
N LEU A 747 38.67 -21.75 -27.58
CA LEU A 747 38.78 -20.98 -28.82
C LEU A 747 40.15 -20.27 -28.92
N TYR A 748 41.22 -21.02 -28.72
CA TYR A 748 42.59 -20.51 -28.59
C TYR A 748 43.07 -19.66 -29.77
N LYS A 749 42.60 -19.95 -31.01
CA LYS A 749 42.91 -19.13 -32.19
C LYS A 749 42.28 -17.73 -32.11
N LYS A 750 40.97 -17.64 -31.84
CA LYS A 750 40.27 -16.36 -31.58
C LYS A 750 40.93 -15.62 -30.39
N ALA A 751 41.38 -16.32 -29.34
CA ALA A 751 42.08 -15.69 -28.21
C ALA A 751 43.43 -15.05 -28.60
N ASP A 752 44.24 -15.74 -29.40
CA ASP A 752 45.51 -15.23 -29.94
C ASP A 752 45.29 -14.01 -30.86
N GLU A 753 44.25 -14.05 -31.70
CA GLU A 753 43.81 -12.94 -32.57
C GLU A 753 43.40 -11.70 -31.75
N ILE A 754 42.62 -11.87 -30.67
CA ILE A 754 42.21 -10.76 -29.79
C ILE A 754 43.40 -10.11 -29.07
N TYR A 755 44.37 -10.89 -28.57
CA TYR A 755 45.60 -10.31 -28.01
C TYR A 755 46.39 -9.51 -29.05
N ARG A 756 46.53 -10.03 -30.29
CA ARG A 756 47.19 -9.30 -31.38
C ARG A 756 46.46 -8.02 -31.76
N LEU A 757 45.12 -8.04 -31.79
CA LEU A 757 44.28 -6.89 -32.12
C LEU A 757 44.46 -5.74 -31.11
N GLY A 758 44.45 -6.04 -29.81
CA GLY A 758 44.73 -5.04 -28.77
C GLY A 758 46.16 -4.47 -28.86
N ILE A 759 47.15 -5.32 -29.12
CA ILE A 759 48.55 -4.88 -29.32
C ILE A 759 48.68 -3.99 -30.58
N ALA A 760 47.97 -4.30 -31.67
CA ALA A 760 47.96 -3.52 -32.89
C ALA A 760 47.26 -2.15 -32.71
N ARG A 761 46.16 -2.12 -31.95
CA ARG A 761 45.46 -0.89 -31.53
C ARG A 761 46.20 -0.07 -30.47
N LYS A 762 47.35 -0.55 -29.95
CA LYS A 762 48.22 0.13 -28.96
C LYS A 762 47.54 0.48 -27.63
N VAL A 763 46.52 -0.28 -27.24
CA VAL A 763 45.63 -0.05 -26.09
C VAL A 763 46.37 0.11 -24.76
N GLU A 764 45.85 0.93 -23.85
CA GLU A 764 46.51 1.24 -22.58
C GLU A 764 45.97 0.38 -21.42
N PRO A 765 46.81 -0.20 -20.54
CA PRO A 765 48.28 -0.22 -20.55
C PRO A 765 48.87 -1.35 -21.43
N ILE A 766 49.51 -0.96 -22.54
CA ILE A 766 50.02 -1.88 -23.58
C ILE A 766 51.07 -2.89 -23.04
N ILE A 767 51.84 -2.49 -22.03
CA ILE A 767 52.86 -3.34 -21.39
C ILE A 767 52.19 -4.50 -20.65
N HIS A 768 51.06 -4.26 -19.98
CA HIS A 768 50.32 -5.31 -19.29
C HIS A 768 49.77 -6.33 -20.28
N LEU A 769 49.14 -5.87 -21.37
CA LEU A 769 48.58 -6.75 -22.40
C LEU A 769 49.67 -7.60 -23.08
N LYS A 770 50.86 -7.03 -23.36
CA LYS A 770 52.00 -7.78 -23.90
C LYS A 770 52.52 -8.85 -22.93
N ASN A 771 52.56 -8.56 -21.63
CA ASN A 771 52.95 -9.54 -20.62
C ASN A 771 51.93 -10.69 -20.55
N ARG A 772 50.62 -10.37 -20.53
CA ARG A 772 49.53 -11.37 -20.57
C ARG A 772 49.55 -12.23 -21.83
N TYR A 773 49.81 -11.63 -22.99
CA TYR A 773 49.97 -12.37 -24.23
C TYR A 773 51.17 -13.33 -24.18
N SER A 774 52.29 -12.93 -23.57
CA SER A 774 53.43 -13.84 -23.33
C SER A 774 53.09 -14.99 -22.36
N GLU A 775 52.28 -14.74 -21.32
CA GLU A 775 51.76 -15.81 -20.45
C GLU A 775 50.86 -16.79 -21.21
N PHE A 776 49.92 -16.28 -22.01
CA PHE A 776 49.05 -17.07 -22.88
C PHE A 776 49.84 -17.91 -23.89
N GLN A 777 50.82 -17.32 -24.58
CA GLN A 777 51.69 -18.04 -25.51
C GLN A 777 52.48 -19.18 -24.83
N LYS A 778 52.95 -18.96 -23.59
CA LYS A 778 53.59 -20.03 -22.80
C LYS A 778 52.61 -21.17 -22.48
N ARG A 779 51.36 -20.86 -22.12
CA ARG A 779 50.31 -21.87 -21.90
C ARG A 779 49.98 -22.64 -23.18
N MET A 780 49.95 -21.98 -24.34
CA MET A 780 49.73 -22.63 -25.64
C MET A 780 50.88 -23.54 -26.06
N LEU A 781 52.14 -23.13 -25.82
CA LEU A 781 53.31 -23.95 -26.09
C LEU A 781 53.38 -25.19 -25.18
N SER A 782 52.88 -25.12 -23.94
CA SER A 782 52.78 -26.29 -23.04
C SER A 782 51.53 -27.14 -23.24
N ALA A 783 50.59 -26.74 -24.11
CA ALA A 783 49.31 -27.43 -24.35
C ALA A 783 49.25 -28.23 -25.66
N GLN A 784 50.32 -28.25 -26.47
CA GLN A 784 50.36 -29.07 -27.69
C GLN A 784 50.52 -30.57 -27.38
N PRO A 785 49.61 -31.45 -27.86
CA PRO A 785 49.86 -32.89 -27.87
C PRO A 785 50.94 -33.25 -28.90
N GLN A 786 51.89 -34.11 -28.52
CA GLN A 786 52.77 -34.75 -29.51
C GLN A 786 51.94 -35.69 -30.40
N ALA A 787 52.09 -35.57 -31.72
CA ALA A 787 51.44 -36.46 -32.68
C ALA A 787 52.43 -37.48 -33.25
N SER A 788 52.01 -38.74 -33.28
CA SER A 788 52.59 -39.90 -34.01
C SER A 788 54.08 -40.19 -33.86
N LEU A 789 54.38 -41.32 -33.19
CA LEU A 789 55.02 -42.46 -33.84
C LEU A 789 54.60 -43.77 -33.11
N GLN A 790 54.95 -44.93 -33.67
CA GLN A 790 54.24 -46.20 -33.46
C GLN A 790 54.55 -46.95 -32.14
N GLU A 791 53.63 -47.84 -31.78
CA GLU A 791 53.73 -48.88 -30.75
C GLU A 791 54.93 -49.85 -31.01
N PRO A 792 55.47 -50.56 -29.99
CA PRO A 792 54.71 -51.63 -29.34
C PRO A 792 54.96 -51.97 -27.84
N THR A 793 53.98 -52.67 -27.28
CA THR A 793 54.07 -53.72 -26.23
C THR A 793 54.37 -53.40 -24.75
N GLN A 794 53.47 -53.97 -23.92
CA GLN A 794 53.63 -54.51 -22.57
C GLN A 794 53.82 -53.57 -21.36
N ARG A 795 52.99 -53.82 -20.34
CA ARG A 795 52.97 -53.19 -19.02
C ARG A 795 53.01 -54.29 -17.95
N PRO A 796 53.84 -54.14 -16.90
CA PRO A 796 53.42 -54.45 -15.53
C PRO A 796 53.66 -53.24 -14.57
N PRO A 797 53.24 -53.28 -13.29
CA PRO A 797 52.64 -52.10 -12.65
C PRO A 797 53.33 -51.63 -11.33
N GLN A 798 52.57 -50.93 -10.47
CA GLN A 798 52.88 -50.40 -9.12
C GLN A 798 53.52 -48.99 -9.07
N PRO A 799 53.37 -48.22 -7.95
CA PRO A 799 52.20 -48.06 -7.08
C PRO A 799 51.85 -46.56 -6.83
N ILE A 800 50.98 -46.28 -5.83
CA ILE A 800 50.39 -44.97 -5.53
C ILE A 800 51.13 -44.25 -4.36
N LEU A 801 51.01 -42.91 -4.34
CA LEU A 801 51.07 -41.97 -3.18
C LEU A 801 52.34 -41.10 -3.03
N GLY A 802 52.15 -39.77 -3.00
CA GLY A 802 53.20 -38.79 -2.67
C GLY A 802 52.67 -37.35 -2.59
N GLN A 803 52.80 -36.70 -1.43
CA GLN A 803 52.33 -35.33 -1.17
C GLN A 803 53.42 -34.26 -1.43
N ARG A 804 52.98 -33.02 -1.73
CA ARG A 804 53.52 -31.71 -1.32
C ARG A 804 52.45 -30.67 -1.71
N LYS A 805 51.87 -29.82 -0.86
CA LYS A 805 52.24 -29.12 0.39
C LYS A 805 53.15 -27.90 0.22
N VAL A 806 52.65 -26.79 0.78
CA VAL A 806 53.13 -25.39 0.73
C VAL A 806 54.42 -25.17 1.54
N LEU A 807 55.19 -24.16 1.13
CA LEU A 807 56.32 -23.51 1.84
C LEU A 807 56.24 -22.00 1.50
N GLY A 808 56.62 -21.01 2.32
CA GLY A 808 57.13 -20.90 3.70
C GLY A 808 57.11 -19.39 4.06
N GLU A 809 57.88 -18.79 4.97
CA GLU A 809 58.54 -19.18 6.24
C GLU A 809 59.44 -17.98 6.65
N THR A 810 59.36 -17.47 7.88
CA THR A 810 60.28 -16.40 8.38
C THR A 810 60.69 -16.57 9.85
N SER A 811 61.71 -17.41 10.06
CA SER A 811 62.74 -17.40 11.12
C SER A 811 62.61 -16.48 12.36
N ARG A 812 62.81 -17.05 13.57
CA ARG A 812 64.04 -16.86 14.39
C ARG A 812 64.05 -17.61 15.76
N GLY A 813 65.17 -18.27 16.08
CA GLY A 813 65.86 -18.01 17.36
C GLY A 813 65.65 -18.91 18.62
N LYS A 814 66.13 -20.16 18.59
CA LYS A 814 66.73 -20.95 19.71
C LYS A 814 66.38 -20.65 21.20
N ALA A 815 65.84 -21.66 21.91
CA ALA A 815 66.32 -22.11 23.24
C ALA A 815 65.80 -23.53 23.60
N VAL A 816 66.51 -24.24 24.48
CA VAL A 816 66.36 -25.68 24.91
C VAL A 816 67.01 -25.78 26.33
N PRO A 817 66.65 -26.68 27.30
CA PRO A 817 65.76 -27.86 27.26
C PRO A 817 64.66 -27.98 28.36
N THR A 818 63.85 -29.04 28.22
CA THR A 818 62.97 -29.74 29.20
C THR A 818 63.73 -30.38 30.38
N PRO A 819 63.10 -30.69 31.56
CA PRO A 819 62.37 -31.98 31.79
C PRO A 819 61.21 -31.94 32.83
N VAL A 820 60.32 -32.93 33.10
CA VAL A 820 59.81 -34.18 32.45
C VAL A 820 58.52 -34.66 33.21
N MET A 821 57.79 -35.65 32.66
CA MET A 821 56.67 -36.49 33.19
C MET A 821 55.32 -36.19 32.48
N THR A 822 54.80 -36.94 31.48
CA THR A 822 54.86 -38.37 31.03
C THR A 822 53.69 -39.24 31.54
N ILE A 823 53.27 -40.24 30.74
CA ILE A 823 52.13 -41.19 30.89
C ILE A 823 50.78 -40.60 30.39
N THR A 824 50.01 -41.20 29.46
CA THR A 824 50.22 -42.31 28.48
C THR A 824 49.23 -42.15 27.29
N GLU A 825 49.52 -42.78 26.14
CA GLU A 825 48.63 -42.85 24.96
C GLU A 825 47.71 -44.09 24.95
N ARG A 826 46.64 -44.06 24.13
CA ARG A 826 46.13 -45.24 23.38
C ARG A 826 45.65 -44.84 21.96
N PRO A 827 45.74 -45.74 20.95
CA PRO A 827 45.75 -45.34 19.53
C PRO A 827 44.41 -45.50 18.77
N ARG A 828 44.38 -44.96 17.54
CA ARG A 828 43.25 -45.03 16.59
C ARG A 828 43.19 -46.37 15.83
N GLN A 829 41.98 -46.75 15.40
CA GLN A 829 41.70 -47.83 14.43
C GLN A 829 41.08 -47.23 13.15
N PRO A 830 41.40 -47.73 11.93
CA PRO A 830 40.86 -47.22 10.66
C PRO A 830 39.60 -47.95 10.19
N ASN A 831 38.87 -47.34 9.24
CA ASN A 831 37.57 -47.81 8.75
C ASN A 831 37.63 -49.19 8.06
N ALA A 832 36.72 -50.09 8.43
CA ALA A 832 36.51 -51.38 7.78
C ALA A 832 35.51 -51.30 6.60
N ARG A 833 35.63 -52.22 5.63
CA ARG A 833 34.72 -52.37 4.49
C ARG A 833 33.48 -53.18 4.88
N MET A 834 32.30 -52.81 4.38
CA MET A 834 31.15 -53.71 4.34
C MET A 834 31.34 -54.81 3.29
N GLN A 835 30.79 -55.99 3.55
CA GLN A 835 30.77 -57.13 2.62
C GLN A 835 29.46 -57.16 1.82
N ILE A 836 29.55 -57.59 0.56
CA ILE A 836 28.39 -57.87 -0.30
C ILE A 836 28.15 -59.39 -0.25
N PHE A 837 26.93 -59.79 0.07
CA PHE A 837 26.47 -61.18 -0.11
C PHE A 837 25.79 -61.33 -1.47
N VAL A 838 25.99 -62.49 -2.11
CA VAL A 838 25.39 -62.86 -3.40
C VAL A 838 24.62 -64.17 -3.20
N ASP A 839 23.41 -64.22 -3.73
CA ASP A 839 22.52 -65.39 -3.66
C ASP A 839 22.84 -66.37 -4.83
N PRO A 840 23.07 -67.67 -4.59
CA PRO A 840 23.56 -68.58 -5.63
C PRO A 840 22.46 -69.47 -6.25
N THR A 841 21.95 -69.11 -7.43
CA THR A 841 21.49 -70.06 -8.49
C THR A 841 21.10 -69.32 -9.78
N GLY A 842 21.31 -69.93 -10.95
CA GLY A 842 20.91 -69.41 -12.27
C GLY A 842 22.06 -69.34 -13.27
N GLU A 843 21.99 -70.14 -14.34
CA GLU A 843 23.12 -70.46 -15.23
C GLU A 843 23.35 -69.45 -16.38
N ALA A 844 24.48 -69.65 -17.07
CA ALA A 844 25.07 -69.04 -18.28
C ALA A 844 24.10 -68.41 -19.36
N SER A 845 24.53 -67.56 -20.30
CA SER A 845 25.78 -67.67 -21.10
C SER A 845 26.12 -66.46 -22.01
N VAL A 846 27.42 -66.34 -22.35
CA VAL A 846 28.08 -65.70 -23.53
C VAL A 846 27.71 -64.29 -24.03
N ASP A 847 28.74 -63.42 -24.03
CA ASP A 847 29.23 -62.54 -25.10
C ASP A 847 28.33 -62.18 -26.32
N ALA A 848 28.16 -60.87 -26.60
CA ALA A 848 28.74 -60.24 -27.81
C ALA A 848 28.54 -58.69 -27.91
N GLU A 849 29.50 -58.09 -28.62
CA GLU A 849 29.70 -56.75 -29.17
C GLU A 849 28.55 -55.71 -29.35
N SER A 850 28.81 -54.52 -28.78
CA SER A 850 28.72 -53.20 -29.44
C SER A 850 27.37 -52.48 -29.67
N SER A 851 27.52 -51.17 -29.94
CA SER A 851 26.59 -50.29 -30.67
C SER A 851 25.36 -49.72 -29.94
N ALA A 852 25.31 -48.38 -29.90
CA ALA A 852 24.18 -47.49 -29.62
C ALA A 852 23.31 -47.69 -28.36
N TRP A 853 23.33 -46.71 -27.46
CA TRP A 853 22.21 -46.43 -26.53
C TRP A 853 21.21 -45.46 -27.21
N PRO A 854 19.96 -45.87 -27.47
CA PRO A 854 18.95 -44.99 -28.07
C PRO A 854 18.23 -44.09 -27.04
N GLU A 855 17.60 -43.04 -27.58
CA GLU A 855 16.55 -42.18 -27.01
C GLU A 855 16.37 -42.08 -25.48
N ILE A 856 16.65 -40.88 -24.95
CA ILE A 856 16.14 -40.40 -23.68
C ILE A 856 14.60 -40.28 -23.73
N GLY A 857 13.92 -41.27 -23.15
CA GLY A 857 12.45 -41.32 -23.05
C GLY A 857 11.80 -40.08 -22.40
N THR A 858 10.55 -39.80 -22.80
CA THR A 858 9.90 -38.50 -22.59
C THR A 858 9.73 -38.08 -21.12
N ARG A 859 9.74 -36.75 -20.89
CA ARG A 859 9.70 -36.08 -19.57
C ARG A 859 8.57 -36.57 -18.63
N VAL A 860 7.46 -37.11 -19.15
CA VAL A 860 6.33 -37.60 -18.34
C VAL A 860 6.70 -38.87 -17.55
N ALA A 861 7.58 -39.73 -18.07
CA ALA A 861 8.01 -40.94 -17.37
C ALA A 861 8.91 -40.65 -16.14
N ARG A 862 9.43 -39.42 -16.02
CA ARG A 862 10.36 -38.98 -14.96
C ARG A 862 9.70 -38.09 -13.90
N THR A 863 8.37 -38.07 -13.83
CA THR A 863 7.62 -37.25 -12.85
C THR A 863 6.48 -38.06 -12.25
N LYS A 864 6.84 -39.15 -11.53
CA LYS A 864 5.92 -40.16 -11.00
C LYS A 864 5.94 -40.32 -9.47
N GLU A 865 6.52 -39.37 -8.74
CA GLU A 865 6.64 -39.43 -7.28
C GLU A 865 5.73 -38.43 -6.54
N ASN A 866 5.38 -37.29 -7.17
CA ASN A 866 4.48 -36.28 -6.61
C ASN A 866 3.15 -36.20 -7.38
N ARG A 867 2.25 -37.13 -7.07
CA ARG A 867 0.80 -37.03 -7.34
C ARG A 867 0.02 -37.67 -6.18
N PRO A 868 -0.83 -36.94 -5.44
CA PRO A 868 -1.72 -37.57 -4.48
C PRO A 868 -2.83 -38.34 -5.22
N GLU A 869 -3.00 -39.61 -4.90
CA GLU A 869 -4.14 -40.40 -5.40
C GLU A 869 -5.35 -40.24 -4.48
N VAL A 870 -6.51 -39.93 -5.06
CA VAL A 870 -7.79 -39.85 -4.33
C VAL A 870 -8.55 -41.15 -4.56
N HIS A 871 -8.54 -42.03 -3.57
CA HIS A 871 -9.31 -43.27 -3.59
C HIS A 871 -10.72 -43.07 -3.01
N LYS A 872 -11.74 -43.67 -3.63
CA LYS A 872 -13.10 -43.70 -3.07
C LYS A 872 -13.16 -44.65 -1.88
N MET A 873 -13.74 -44.19 -0.78
CA MET A 873 -14.07 -45.06 0.35
C MET A 873 -15.28 -45.93 0.00
N GLY A 874 -15.21 -47.22 0.32
CA GLY A 874 -16.29 -48.20 0.13
C GLY A 874 -16.42 -49.11 1.35
N ASP A 875 -17.59 -49.72 1.52
CA ASP A 875 -18.00 -50.33 2.78
C ASP A 875 -17.26 -51.63 3.16
N GLY A 876 -16.86 -51.77 4.43
CA GLY A 876 -16.32 -53.02 4.97
C GLY A 876 -15.56 -52.83 6.30
N PRO A 877 -15.89 -53.55 7.39
CA PRO A 877 -15.27 -53.33 8.70
C PRO A 877 -13.99 -54.14 8.92
N LEU A 878 -13.00 -53.53 9.58
CA LEU A 878 -11.75 -54.18 9.99
C LEU A 878 -11.58 -54.23 11.52
N LYS A 879 -11.10 -55.37 12.02
CA LYS A 879 -10.97 -55.69 13.46
C LYS A 879 -9.58 -55.36 13.98
N SER A 880 -9.47 -55.08 15.28
CA SER A 880 -8.20 -54.84 15.98
C SER A 880 -7.50 -56.14 16.43
N ARG A 881 -6.16 -56.09 16.64
CA ARG A 881 -5.49 -56.61 17.87
C ARG A 881 -3.95 -56.45 17.95
N THR A 882 -3.51 -55.59 18.88
CA THR A 882 -2.51 -55.82 19.97
C THR A 882 -1.04 -56.25 19.73
N SER A 883 -0.16 -55.79 20.66
CA SER A 883 1.16 -56.33 21.09
C SER A 883 2.40 -55.62 20.52
N ARG A 884 3.45 -55.20 21.28
CA ARG A 884 3.74 -55.20 22.74
C ARG A 884 4.82 -54.12 23.10
N ASN A 885 4.99 -53.81 24.40
CA ASN A 885 5.92 -52.79 24.94
C ASN A 885 7.39 -53.27 25.04
N PRO A 886 8.33 -52.38 25.45
CA PRO A 886 8.89 -52.50 26.81
C PRO A 886 8.82 -51.23 27.70
N SER A 887 9.10 -51.38 29.00
CA SER A 887 9.12 -50.37 30.09
C SER A 887 10.54 -49.91 30.48
N GLY A 888 10.82 -48.93 31.36
CA GLY A 888 10.01 -48.12 32.30
C GLY A 888 10.63 -46.70 32.49
N SER A 889 10.42 -45.91 33.55
CA SER A 889 10.06 -46.19 34.96
C SER A 889 9.07 -45.13 35.58
N VAL A 890 8.96 -45.00 36.91
CA VAL A 890 7.72 -44.61 37.65
C VAL A 890 7.81 -43.26 38.42
N PRO A 891 6.70 -42.52 38.69
CA PRO A 891 6.69 -41.12 39.17
C PRO A 891 5.99 -40.89 40.54
N ILE A 892 5.81 -39.62 40.94
CA ILE A 892 4.93 -39.19 42.06
C ILE A 892 4.07 -37.96 41.67
N ALA A 893 2.74 -38.19 41.68
CA ALA A 893 1.60 -37.38 42.21
C ALA A 893 1.50 -35.83 41.96
N ALA A 894 0.31 -35.20 41.99
CA ALA A 894 -0.99 -35.59 42.56
C ALA A 894 -2.20 -35.11 41.68
N PRO A 895 -3.49 -35.15 42.09
CA PRO A 895 -4.47 -35.90 41.26
C PRO A 895 -5.74 -35.14 40.80
N ARG A 896 -6.44 -35.74 39.83
CA ARG A 896 -7.90 -35.59 39.65
C ARG A 896 -8.63 -36.75 40.33
N ALA A 897 -9.86 -36.53 40.75
CA ALA A 897 -10.79 -37.58 41.14
C ALA A 897 -12.14 -37.39 40.43
N THR A 898 -12.73 -38.50 39.99
CA THR A 898 -14.11 -38.60 39.48
C THR A 898 -14.85 -39.62 40.34
N PHE A 899 -16.18 -39.51 40.44
CA PHE A 899 -17.03 -40.64 40.82
C PHE A 899 -18.39 -40.55 40.13
N VAL A 900 -19.12 -41.67 40.12
CA VAL A 900 -20.28 -41.92 39.25
C VAL A 900 -21.55 -42.27 40.09
N PRO A 901 -22.73 -42.65 39.55
CA PRO A 901 -24.01 -42.13 40.03
C PRO A 901 -24.75 -43.05 41.01
N PHE A 902 -25.86 -42.57 41.57
CA PHE A 902 -26.87 -43.40 42.24
C PHE A 902 -28.30 -42.91 41.98
N ARG A 903 -29.27 -43.81 42.18
CA ARG A 903 -30.73 -43.67 41.95
C ARG A 903 -31.45 -44.63 42.94
N ASP A 904 -32.77 -44.64 43.15
CA ASP A 904 -33.89 -43.99 42.43
C ASP A 904 -35.08 -43.76 43.40
N GLU A 905 -36.26 -43.43 42.85
CA GLU A 905 -37.60 -43.40 43.51
C GLU A 905 -37.87 -42.29 44.54
N ASP A 906 -39.12 -41.85 44.77
CA ASP A 906 -40.20 -41.47 43.82
C ASP A 906 -41.17 -40.48 44.52
N ASN A 907 -41.94 -39.71 43.74
CA ASN A 907 -43.36 -39.48 44.05
C ASN A 907 -44.12 -38.98 42.81
N MET A 908 -44.70 -39.91 42.04
CA MET A 908 -45.76 -39.66 41.03
C MET A 908 -47.15 -39.49 41.71
N PRO A 909 -48.30 -39.16 41.04
CA PRO A 909 -48.69 -39.55 39.67
C PRO A 909 -49.46 -38.41 38.90
N PRO A 910 -50.41 -38.66 37.96
CA PRO A 910 -50.11 -38.92 36.55
C PRO A 910 -50.88 -38.01 35.54
N PRO A 911 -50.54 -38.04 34.24
CA PRO A 911 -51.31 -37.34 33.20
C PRO A 911 -52.53 -38.16 32.71
N VAL A 912 -53.52 -37.47 32.11
CA VAL A 912 -54.65 -38.10 31.40
C VAL A 912 -54.85 -37.45 30.02
N THR A 913 -54.89 -38.28 28.98
CA THR A 913 -55.43 -37.96 27.65
C THR A 913 -56.55 -38.95 27.34
N THR A 914 -57.65 -38.50 26.69
CA THR A 914 -58.46 -39.30 25.74
C THR A 914 -59.66 -38.51 25.17
N THR A 915 -60.05 -38.84 23.93
CA THR A 915 -61.41 -38.83 23.30
C THR A 915 -62.34 -37.60 23.47
N SER A 916 -62.88 -36.89 22.46
CA SER A 916 -63.33 -37.14 21.05
C SER A 916 -64.86 -37.28 20.86
N SER A 917 -65.34 -36.95 19.65
CA SER A 917 -66.71 -37.18 19.09
C SER A 917 -67.83 -36.20 19.55
N ILE A 918 -68.95 -35.92 18.82
CA ILE A 918 -69.31 -36.11 17.38
C ILE A 918 -70.54 -35.21 16.99
N SER A 919 -70.55 -34.61 15.78
CA SER A 919 -71.75 -34.09 15.03
C SER A 919 -72.59 -32.93 15.65
N PHE A 920 -73.64 -32.32 15.04
CA PHE A 920 -74.49 -32.68 13.87
C PHE A 920 -75.24 -31.45 13.22
N SER A 921 -75.17 -31.26 11.88
CA SER A 921 -76.18 -30.62 10.96
C SER A 921 -76.65 -29.14 11.20
N GLU A 922 -77.19 -28.36 10.24
CA GLU A 922 -77.42 -28.51 8.78
C GLU A 922 -77.55 -27.14 8.05
N ARG A 923 -77.47 -27.17 6.71
CA ARG A 923 -78.11 -26.35 5.63
C ARG A 923 -78.83 -25.00 5.96
N THR A 924 -78.85 -23.98 5.07
CA THR A 924 -78.52 -23.83 3.63
C THR A 924 -77.63 -22.57 3.41
N THR A 925 -77.45 -21.83 2.29
CA THR A 925 -77.75 -21.82 0.81
C THR A 925 -76.86 -20.68 0.23
N GLU A 926 -76.43 -20.57 -1.03
CA GLU A 926 -76.08 -21.53 -2.10
C GLU A 926 -75.35 -20.73 -3.23
N ILE A 927 -74.61 -21.37 -4.15
CA ILE A 927 -73.78 -20.67 -5.17
C ILE A 927 -73.79 -21.42 -6.53
N PRO A 928 -73.96 -20.70 -7.66
CA PRO A 928 -73.40 -21.04 -8.98
C PRO A 928 -72.26 -20.05 -9.37
N ASN A 929 -71.19 -20.40 -10.09
CA ASN A 929 -70.90 -21.58 -10.92
C ASN A 929 -69.45 -22.11 -10.75
N THR A 930 -69.18 -23.30 -11.28
CA THR A 930 -67.93 -24.09 -11.19
C THR A 930 -67.83 -25.03 -12.44
N PRO A 931 -66.98 -26.09 -12.53
CA PRO A 931 -65.60 -26.33 -12.06
C PRO A 931 -64.64 -26.88 -13.18
N LYS A 932 -63.43 -27.30 -12.75
CA LYS A 932 -62.67 -28.57 -13.09
C LYS A 932 -61.31 -28.37 -13.79
N ALA A 933 -60.31 -29.27 -13.68
CA ALA A 933 -59.91 -30.28 -12.66
C ALA A 933 -58.50 -30.81 -13.04
N SER A 934 -57.81 -31.58 -12.19
CA SER A 934 -56.44 -32.09 -12.44
C SER A 934 -56.39 -33.52 -13.00
N PHE A 935 -55.39 -33.82 -13.84
CA PHE A 935 -54.98 -35.20 -14.19
C PHE A 935 -53.53 -35.28 -14.75
N THR A 936 -52.87 -36.40 -14.52
CA THR A 936 -51.65 -36.94 -15.17
C THR A 936 -51.79 -38.48 -15.15
N PRO A 937 -51.18 -39.31 -16.03
CA PRO A 937 -49.83 -39.15 -16.63
C PRO A 937 -49.71 -39.70 -18.10
N PHE A 938 -48.51 -40.21 -18.46
CA PHE A 938 -48.12 -41.00 -19.65
C PHE A 938 -47.64 -40.28 -20.94
N ARG A 939 -47.15 -41.10 -21.87
CA ARG A 939 -46.01 -40.93 -22.80
C ARG A 939 -46.18 -41.94 -23.95
N ASP A 940 -45.81 -41.61 -25.19
CA ASP A 940 -44.99 -42.44 -26.11
C ASP A 940 -44.95 -41.89 -27.56
N GLU A 941 -44.39 -42.68 -28.49
CA GLU A 941 -43.55 -42.25 -29.62
C GLU A 941 -44.27 -41.98 -30.94
N GLY A 942 -43.53 -41.39 -31.89
CA GLY A 942 -43.87 -41.31 -33.32
C GLY A 942 -42.60 -41.16 -34.14
N LEU A 943 -42.02 -42.27 -34.58
CA LEU A 943 -40.73 -42.34 -35.29
C LEU A 943 -40.88 -42.35 -36.81
N GLU A 944 -40.07 -41.53 -37.50
CA GLU A 944 -39.38 -41.82 -38.77
C GLU A 944 -38.43 -40.63 -39.09
N ALA A 945 -37.23 -40.78 -39.68
CA ALA A 945 -36.57 -41.95 -40.27
C ALA A 945 -35.03 -41.94 -40.09
N THR A 946 -34.36 -43.02 -40.48
CA THR A 946 -32.88 -43.22 -40.61
C THR A 946 -32.63 -44.25 -41.75
N PRO A 947 -31.39 -44.68 -42.11
CA PRO A 947 -30.01 -44.15 -41.95
C PRO A 947 -29.41 -43.75 -43.36
N VAL A 948 -28.11 -43.56 -43.71
CA VAL A 948 -26.83 -44.29 -43.45
C VAL A 948 -25.55 -43.43 -43.73
N ARG A 949 -24.67 -43.39 -42.73
CA ARG A 949 -23.17 -43.35 -42.70
C ARG A 949 -22.32 -43.27 -44.00
N VAL A 950 -21.31 -42.37 -43.99
CA VAL A 950 -19.85 -42.60 -44.30
C VAL A 950 -19.01 -41.63 -43.43
N GLU A 951 -18.42 -42.10 -42.32
CA GLU A 951 -16.96 -42.26 -42.04
C GLU A 951 -16.11 -40.99 -41.80
N ALA A 952 -15.00 -41.14 -41.05
CA ALA A 952 -14.17 -40.04 -40.55
C ALA A 952 -12.67 -40.40 -40.52
N PRO A 953 -11.76 -39.45 -40.83
CA PRO A 953 -10.33 -39.54 -40.50
C PRO A 953 -9.96 -38.67 -39.28
N SER A 954 -8.89 -39.04 -38.59
CA SER A 954 -8.37 -38.33 -37.41
C SER A 954 -7.34 -37.24 -37.75
N THR A 955 -7.33 -36.14 -36.99
CA THR A 955 -6.09 -35.38 -36.69
C THR A 955 -6.19 -34.68 -35.34
N ALA A 956 -5.05 -34.45 -34.69
CA ALA A 956 -4.96 -34.02 -33.30
C ALA A 956 -5.23 -32.52 -33.09
N VAL A 957 -5.93 -32.19 -31.99
CA VAL A 957 -5.87 -30.86 -31.38
C VAL A 957 -4.64 -30.80 -30.46
N PRO A 958 -3.72 -29.83 -30.62
CA PRO A 958 -2.52 -29.77 -29.81
C PRO A 958 -2.84 -29.35 -28.37
N ARG A 959 -2.53 -30.21 -27.40
CA ARG A 959 -2.44 -29.81 -25.98
C ARG A 959 -1.33 -28.77 -25.84
N ILE A 960 -1.69 -27.51 -25.66
CA ILE A 960 -0.77 -26.49 -25.16
C ILE A 960 -0.33 -26.93 -23.76
N LYS A 961 0.92 -27.37 -23.64
CA LYS A 961 1.57 -27.49 -22.34
C LYS A 961 1.75 -26.08 -21.80
N GLN A 962 1.49 -25.88 -20.51
CA GLN A 962 2.09 -24.76 -19.80
C GLN A 962 3.61 -24.96 -19.78
N THR A 963 4.31 -24.38 -20.75
CA THR A 963 5.70 -23.99 -20.59
C THR A 963 5.72 -22.87 -19.57
N GLY A 964 6.41 -23.08 -18.44
CA GLY A 964 6.52 -22.04 -17.42
C GLY A 964 7.10 -20.76 -18.00
N MET A 965 6.56 -19.61 -17.58
CA MET A 965 7.17 -18.32 -17.89
C MET A 965 8.53 -18.25 -17.20
N THR A 966 9.59 -18.25 -17.99
CA THR A 966 10.93 -17.87 -17.55
C THR A 966 10.91 -16.41 -17.12
N THR A 967 11.62 -16.04 -16.05
CA THR A 967 11.67 -14.63 -15.61
C THR A 967 12.40 -13.75 -16.64
N GLU A 968 12.22 -12.43 -16.54
CA GLU A 968 12.85 -11.45 -17.44
C GLU A 968 14.39 -11.61 -17.41
N ALA A 969 15.00 -11.64 -16.22
CA ALA A 969 16.38 -12.09 -15.99
C ALA A 969 16.75 -13.41 -16.71
N GLU A 970 15.94 -14.47 -16.64
CA GLU A 970 16.24 -15.76 -17.27
C GLU A 970 16.15 -15.71 -18.81
N ALA A 971 15.37 -14.77 -19.37
CA ALA A 971 15.38 -14.48 -20.80
C ALA A 971 16.67 -13.72 -21.19
N LEU A 972 17.03 -12.66 -20.45
CA LEU A 972 18.23 -11.86 -20.69
C LEU A 972 19.54 -12.65 -20.53
N ARG A 973 19.58 -13.65 -19.65
CA ARG A 973 20.74 -14.55 -19.53
C ARG A 973 21.00 -15.40 -20.78
N LYS A 974 19.97 -15.63 -21.61
CA LYS A 974 20.02 -16.46 -22.82
C LYS A 974 20.11 -15.65 -24.11
N ASP A 975 19.36 -14.54 -24.17
CA ASP A 975 19.44 -13.51 -25.21
C ASP A 975 19.74 -12.15 -24.55
N PRO A 976 21.02 -11.82 -24.32
CA PRO A 976 21.40 -10.57 -23.65
C PRO A 976 21.13 -9.31 -24.47
N PHE A 977 20.79 -9.47 -25.75
CA PHE A 977 20.47 -8.39 -26.69
C PHE A 977 19.00 -8.43 -27.13
N LYS A 978 18.14 -9.11 -26.35
CA LYS A 978 16.68 -9.19 -26.55
C LYS A 978 16.04 -7.83 -26.79
N ASN A 979 16.50 -6.81 -26.06
CA ASN A 979 15.91 -5.47 -25.99
C ASN A 979 16.67 -4.42 -26.84
N TYR A 980 17.69 -4.81 -27.61
CA TYR A 980 18.50 -3.90 -28.44
C TYR A 980 17.96 -3.89 -29.88
N ASP A 981 17.82 -2.69 -30.46
CA ASP A 981 17.34 -2.51 -31.84
C ASP A 981 18.31 -3.10 -32.89
N SER A 982 19.62 -3.10 -32.59
CA SER A 982 20.69 -3.64 -33.42
C SER A 982 21.20 -4.99 -32.90
N LYS A 983 20.39 -6.05 -33.08
CA LYS A 983 20.84 -7.41 -32.73
C LYS A 983 22.14 -7.77 -33.47
N PRO A 984 23.12 -8.42 -32.81
CA PRO A 984 24.19 -9.07 -33.53
C PRO A 984 23.60 -10.21 -34.36
N ASP A 985 23.99 -10.28 -35.62
CA ASP A 985 23.78 -11.45 -36.48
C ASP A 985 24.38 -12.68 -35.78
N ASP A 986 23.63 -13.79 -35.68
CA ASP A 986 24.20 -15.07 -35.25
C ASP A 986 25.40 -15.43 -36.16
N GLU A 987 26.50 -15.94 -35.58
CA GLU A 987 27.82 -16.02 -36.24
C GLU A 987 27.79 -16.70 -37.64
N PRO A 988 28.67 -16.24 -38.57
CA PRO A 988 28.84 -16.84 -39.90
C PRO A 988 29.46 -18.26 -39.88
#